data_AF-A0A7K3LHP8-F1
#
_entry.id   AF-A0A7K3LHP8-F1
#
_cell.length_a   1.000
_cell.length_b   1.000
_cell.length_c   1.000
_cell.angle_alpha   90.00
_cell.angle_beta   90.00
_cell.angle_gamma   90.00
#
_symmetry.space_group_name_H-M   'P 1'
#
loop_
_entity.id
_entity.type
_entity.pdbx_description
1 polymer ?
#
loop_
_entity_poly.entity_id
_entity_poly.type
_entity_poly.pdbx_seq_one_letter_code
_entity_poly.pdbx_strand_id
1 'polypeptide(L)'
;GAAPTGRAGDGGDGGNGYHATTAGASGGKGGDGGTGSVHGNGGNGGNGGNGATGRNGVAGLFGGNAGDGGNGGAGGAGGNSLGDGNGGNGGNGGAAGNGGRGLDQSAQPAGATLPGSGGNGGQGGAGGAGGSSASAHGPGTGNGGAGGTGGAGGNGGGNGIATVDAPNNVQYGSGGDGGAGGVGGNGGLGDNGAAGPNAGFDGGHGGAGGQGGAGGSSYQGNAALGEHGRFGTNGDGGAGGSGGTGGGGGTGGTGIASGTSSSALRSSRRFYSQGSSGGNGGSGGDGGDAGTGGAGGSGATAGTGGNAGAGGDGGDGGNGGTATLASTNVHGGAAGDGGAGGAAGNVAAGGAGAKGGDGGDGGVGGYGGTVGSTGANGAGGAGGEGSGSAADGAAGGPDGLVNASIPLYLQSGGISPIVYISLNGGPPVPVQIDTGSTGLTILGNSQGLGDSVFSGSASYAGLGNQSYSYHTYDTTVGFCDKLGVCPEGLVTDPTAVNIVDPASTALMTQYFNQYGIVGVLGIGPNNGFSGTSTIISALPGALNQGVLIDEARGEVVFGPNQLEPELSLPGSPFVDTMVSVNGGAPVAVSTSIDSGGMLGSVPQWLFPSAGIGTHVPVGTEISVYTADGQTLLYSFTTTATNSPWVWSNTSMNSGYWPFAENPIYIDYRPSGFGSTVFSG
;
A
#
# COMPACT_ATOMS: atom_id res chain seq x y z
N GLY A 1 -44.41 -31.34 -27.14
CA GLY A 1 -44.15 -30.33 -28.17
C GLY A 1 -42.71 -29.90 -28.03
N ALA A 2 -41.96 -29.82 -29.12
CA ALA A 2 -40.60 -29.31 -29.08
C ALA A 2 -40.64 -27.82 -28.69
N ALA A 3 -39.92 -27.43 -27.63
CA ALA A 3 -39.69 -26.03 -27.32
C ALA A 3 -38.93 -25.38 -28.49
N PRO A 4 -39.24 -24.13 -28.87
CA PRO A 4 -38.60 -23.50 -30.01
C PRO A 4 -37.11 -23.28 -29.70
N THR A 5 -36.22 -23.99 -30.40
CA THR A 5 -34.76 -23.84 -30.33
C THR A 5 -34.26 -22.67 -31.19
N GLY A 6 -35.03 -21.57 -31.25
CA GLY A 6 -34.64 -20.40 -32.03
C GLY A 6 -33.40 -19.76 -31.41
N ARG A 7 -32.38 -19.44 -32.22
CA ARG A 7 -31.23 -18.63 -31.79
C ARG A 7 -31.76 -17.37 -31.11
N ALA A 8 -31.49 -17.23 -29.83
CA ALA A 8 -31.87 -16.06 -29.07
C ALA A 8 -30.91 -14.91 -29.42
N GLY A 9 -31.35 -13.67 -29.27
CA GLY A 9 -30.54 -12.49 -29.57
C GLY A 9 -29.52 -12.22 -28.46
N ASP A 10 -28.25 -12.05 -28.85
CA ASP A 10 -27.18 -11.57 -27.98
C ASP A 10 -27.36 -10.07 -27.70
N GLY A 11 -26.88 -9.62 -26.54
CA GLY A 11 -26.76 -8.21 -26.20
C GLY A 11 -25.73 -7.53 -27.10
N GLY A 12 -25.99 -6.28 -27.49
CA GLY A 12 -25.02 -5.50 -28.25
C GLY A 12 -23.87 -5.00 -27.38
N ASP A 13 -22.66 -4.93 -27.92
CA ASP A 13 -21.52 -4.36 -27.20
C ASP A 13 -21.68 -2.86 -26.95
N GLY A 14 -21.20 -2.41 -25.80
CA GLY A 14 -21.11 -1.00 -25.44
C GLY A 14 -20.06 -0.27 -26.26
N GLY A 15 -20.33 1.00 -26.60
CA GLY A 15 -19.38 1.83 -27.33
C GLY A 15 -18.19 2.26 -26.46
N ASN A 16 -17.00 2.38 -27.05
CA ASN A 16 -15.84 2.90 -26.34
C ASN A 16 -16.01 4.39 -25.96
N GLY A 17 -15.48 4.75 -24.81
CA GLY A 17 -15.40 6.11 -24.32
C GLY A 17 -14.49 6.98 -25.20
N TYR A 18 -14.82 8.26 -25.26
CA TYR A 18 -14.05 9.23 -26.04
C TYR A 18 -12.65 9.48 -25.42
N HIS A 19 -11.59 9.39 -26.21
CA HIS A 19 -10.25 9.82 -25.80
C HIS A 19 -10.17 11.35 -25.78
N ALA A 20 -9.85 11.92 -24.62
CA ALA A 20 -9.70 13.35 -24.49
C ALA A 20 -8.53 13.88 -25.33
N THR A 21 -8.77 14.98 -26.04
CA THR A 21 -7.75 15.65 -26.87
C THR A 21 -7.44 17.06 -26.37
N THR A 22 -8.31 17.63 -25.53
CA THR A 22 -8.09 18.92 -24.90
C THR A 22 -7.22 18.72 -23.68
N ALA A 23 -6.14 19.48 -23.55
CA ALA A 23 -5.16 19.31 -22.47
C ALA A 23 -5.81 19.33 -21.07
N GLY A 24 -5.45 18.35 -20.24
CA GLY A 24 -6.01 18.14 -18.90
C GLY A 24 -7.45 17.61 -18.85
N ALA A 25 -8.12 17.43 -19.98
CA ALA A 25 -9.49 16.90 -20.00
C ALA A 25 -9.49 15.38 -19.74
N SER A 26 -10.51 14.93 -19.00
CA SER A 26 -10.70 13.52 -18.67
C SER A 26 -11.30 12.73 -19.84
N GLY A 27 -10.93 11.45 -19.94
CA GLY A 27 -11.52 10.53 -20.89
C GLY A 27 -13.00 10.24 -20.63
N GLY A 28 -13.74 9.96 -21.69
CA GLY A 28 -15.16 9.59 -21.61
C GLY A 28 -15.35 8.18 -21.05
N LYS A 29 -16.50 7.92 -20.41
CA LYS A 29 -16.85 6.58 -19.96
C LYS A 29 -17.17 5.66 -21.15
N GLY A 30 -16.80 4.40 -21.04
CA GLY A 30 -17.31 3.35 -21.92
C GLY A 30 -18.81 3.13 -21.70
N GLY A 31 -19.52 2.77 -22.77
CA GLY A 31 -20.93 2.41 -22.70
C GLY A 31 -21.13 0.99 -22.18
N ASP A 32 -22.26 0.73 -21.56
CA ASP A 32 -22.59 -0.60 -21.04
C ASP A 32 -22.98 -1.56 -22.17
N GLY A 33 -22.67 -2.84 -21.99
CA GLY A 33 -23.14 -3.92 -22.84
C GLY A 33 -24.65 -4.17 -22.65
N GLY A 34 -25.33 -4.50 -23.75
CA GLY A 34 -26.75 -4.82 -23.75
C GLY A 34 -27.04 -6.16 -23.08
N THR A 35 -28.23 -6.32 -22.52
CA THR A 35 -28.66 -7.60 -21.93
C THR A 35 -29.00 -8.63 -23.01
N GLY A 36 -28.44 -9.83 -22.89
CA GLY A 36 -28.78 -10.99 -23.71
C GLY A 36 -30.18 -11.51 -23.39
N SER A 37 -30.84 -12.10 -24.39
CA SER A 37 -32.11 -12.79 -24.19
C SER A 37 -31.92 -14.16 -23.50
N VAL A 38 -33.01 -14.93 -23.29
CA VAL A 38 -33.02 -16.15 -22.44
C VAL A 38 -31.95 -17.21 -22.82
N HIS A 39 -31.53 -17.28 -24.08
CA HIS A 39 -30.43 -18.15 -24.53
C HIS A 39 -29.29 -17.37 -25.22
N GLY A 40 -29.27 -16.04 -25.03
CA GLY A 40 -28.30 -15.14 -25.64
C GLY A 40 -27.31 -14.62 -24.61
N ASN A 41 -26.08 -14.35 -25.05
CA ASN A 41 -25.06 -13.79 -24.18
C ASN A 41 -25.30 -12.30 -23.94
N GLY A 42 -24.85 -11.79 -22.80
CA GLY A 42 -24.72 -10.36 -22.58
C GLY A 42 -23.65 -9.75 -23.49
N GLY A 43 -23.85 -8.51 -23.93
CA GLY A 43 -22.85 -7.76 -24.69
C GLY A 43 -21.71 -7.30 -23.78
N ASN A 44 -20.52 -7.06 -24.32
CA ASN A 44 -19.39 -6.55 -23.56
C ASN A 44 -19.55 -5.05 -23.27
N GLY A 45 -19.05 -4.59 -22.13
CA GLY A 45 -18.89 -3.17 -21.85
C GLY A 45 -17.80 -2.55 -22.72
N GLY A 46 -17.99 -1.30 -23.13
CA GLY A 46 -17.01 -0.52 -23.88
C GLY A 46 -15.86 -0.07 -22.98
N ASN A 47 -14.67 0.10 -23.55
CA ASN A 47 -13.51 0.60 -22.80
C ASN A 47 -13.67 2.08 -22.46
N GLY A 48 -13.14 2.50 -21.32
CA GLY A 48 -13.00 3.91 -20.96
C GLY A 48 -12.02 4.64 -21.89
N GLY A 49 -12.31 5.90 -22.19
CA GLY A 49 -11.42 6.76 -22.97
C GLY A 49 -10.21 7.22 -22.15
N ASN A 50 -9.11 7.53 -22.82
CA ASN A 50 -7.91 8.03 -22.15
C ASN A 50 -8.05 9.52 -21.79
N GLY A 51 -7.45 9.91 -20.66
CA GLY A 51 -7.25 11.30 -20.29
C GLY A 51 -6.18 11.98 -21.16
N ALA A 52 -6.28 13.30 -21.31
CA ALA A 52 -5.33 14.08 -22.09
C ALA A 52 -4.17 14.59 -21.23
N THR A 53 -2.98 14.67 -21.81
CA THR A 53 -1.81 15.30 -21.17
C THR A 53 -2.12 16.75 -20.78
N GLY A 54 -1.65 17.16 -19.60
CA GLY A 54 -1.73 18.50 -19.09
C GLY A 54 -1.02 19.52 -19.98
N ARG A 55 -1.44 20.78 -19.89
CA ARG A 55 -0.88 21.85 -20.73
C ARG A 55 0.49 22.26 -20.20
N ASN A 56 1.49 22.40 -21.07
CA ASN A 56 2.78 22.95 -20.65
C ASN A 56 2.63 24.41 -20.16
N GLY A 57 3.47 24.79 -19.21
CA GLY A 57 3.55 26.14 -18.66
C GLY A 57 3.87 27.18 -19.74
N VAL A 58 3.24 28.35 -19.63
CA VAL A 58 3.42 29.48 -20.55
C VAL A 58 3.70 30.77 -19.78
N ALA A 59 4.52 31.65 -20.35
CA ALA A 59 4.88 32.92 -19.71
C ALA A 59 3.65 33.83 -19.51
N GLY A 60 3.55 34.46 -18.33
CA GLY A 60 2.54 35.50 -18.04
C GLY A 60 1.18 35.00 -17.55
N LEU A 61 0.94 33.68 -17.50
CA LEU A 61 -0.25 33.06 -16.89
C LEU A 61 0.22 32.06 -15.83
N PHE A 62 -0.29 32.17 -14.58
CA PHE A 62 0.05 31.29 -13.45
C PHE A 62 1.55 31.09 -13.17
N GLY A 63 2.38 32.12 -13.39
CA GLY A 63 3.80 32.05 -13.07
C GLY A 63 4.60 31.00 -13.86
N GLY A 64 4.07 30.48 -14.98
CA GLY A 64 4.75 29.46 -15.79
C GLY A 64 4.48 28.01 -15.37
N ASN A 65 3.58 27.77 -14.41
CA ASN A 65 3.21 26.41 -13.97
C ASN A 65 2.46 25.65 -15.07
N ALA A 66 2.70 24.34 -15.16
CA ALA A 66 1.98 23.48 -16.07
C ALA A 66 0.61 23.06 -15.49
N GLY A 67 -0.29 22.62 -16.36
CA GLY A 67 -1.55 22.01 -15.97
C GLY A 67 -1.40 20.51 -15.72
N ASP A 68 -2.30 19.97 -14.92
CA ASP A 68 -2.37 18.54 -14.60
C ASP A 68 -2.90 17.71 -15.76
N GLY A 69 -2.55 16.43 -15.76
CA GLY A 69 -3.11 15.43 -16.66
C GLY A 69 -4.57 15.12 -16.36
N GLY A 70 -5.36 14.84 -17.40
CA GLY A 70 -6.75 14.44 -17.23
C GLY A 70 -6.88 12.99 -16.76
N ASN A 71 -7.94 12.70 -15.99
CA ASN A 71 -8.21 11.32 -15.55
C ASN A 71 -8.62 10.40 -16.71
N GLY A 72 -8.33 9.11 -16.58
CA GLY A 72 -8.89 8.08 -17.44
C GLY A 72 -10.40 7.92 -17.23
N GLY A 73 -11.12 7.60 -18.30
CA GLY A 73 -12.55 7.27 -18.25
C GLY A 73 -12.77 5.88 -17.67
N ALA A 74 -13.89 5.66 -16.98
CA ALA A 74 -14.26 4.33 -16.50
C ALA A 74 -14.69 3.42 -17.68
N GLY A 75 -14.39 2.13 -17.57
CA GLY A 75 -14.96 1.10 -18.46
C GLY A 75 -16.47 0.92 -18.22
N GLY A 76 -17.20 0.55 -19.28
CA GLY A 76 -18.62 0.22 -19.20
C GLY A 76 -18.85 -1.15 -18.58
N ALA A 77 -20.01 -1.38 -17.98
CA ALA A 77 -20.37 -2.69 -17.44
C ALA A 77 -20.69 -3.68 -18.56
N GLY A 78 -20.37 -4.96 -18.35
CA GLY A 78 -20.85 -6.05 -19.18
C GLY A 78 -22.35 -6.28 -19.00
N GLY A 79 -23.03 -6.63 -20.09
CA GLY A 79 -24.45 -6.92 -20.08
C GLY A 79 -24.77 -8.24 -19.40
N ASN A 80 -25.94 -8.33 -18.76
CA ASN A 80 -26.41 -9.59 -18.16
C ASN A 80 -27.01 -10.53 -19.22
N SER A 81 -27.06 -11.83 -18.94
CA SER A 81 -27.93 -12.77 -19.67
C SER A 81 -29.20 -13.05 -18.86
N LEU A 82 -30.36 -13.13 -19.54
CA LEU A 82 -31.67 -13.40 -18.91
C LEU A 82 -31.97 -14.90 -18.72
N GLY A 83 -31.06 -15.80 -19.10
CA GLY A 83 -31.22 -17.24 -18.91
C GLY A 83 -29.88 -17.99 -18.97
N ASP A 84 -29.76 -19.05 -19.79
CA ASP A 84 -28.58 -19.93 -19.80
C ASP A 84 -27.39 -19.41 -20.62
N GLY A 85 -27.43 -18.15 -21.06
CA GLY A 85 -26.32 -17.47 -21.71
C GLY A 85 -25.31 -16.93 -20.70
N ASN A 86 -24.12 -16.58 -21.19
CA ASN A 86 -23.07 -16.01 -20.36
C ASN A 86 -23.27 -14.49 -20.19
N GLY A 87 -22.86 -13.95 -19.05
CA GLY A 87 -22.71 -12.51 -18.87
C GLY A 87 -21.59 -11.95 -19.76
N GLY A 88 -21.73 -10.70 -20.19
CA GLY A 88 -20.71 -10.00 -20.98
C GLY A 88 -19.56 -9.51 -20.09
N ASN A 89 -18.38 -9.31 -20.67
CA ASN A 89 -17.24 -8.79 -19.91
C ASN A 89 -17.38 -7.28 -19.68
N GLY A 90 -16.87 -6.79 -18.55
CA GLY A 90 -16.70 -5.36 -18.30
C GLY A 90 -15.60 -4.77 -19.19
N GLY A 91 -15.75 -3.50 -19.57
CA GLY A 91 -14.74 -2.77 -20.34
C GLY A 91 -13.57 -2.34 -19.46
N ASN A 92 -12.38 -2.17 -20.03
CA ASN A 92 -11.21 -1.71 -19.28
C ASN A 92 -11.31 -0.21 -18.98
N GLY A 93 -10.72 0.22 -17.85
CA GLY A 93 -10.52 1.63 -17.53
C GLY A 93 -9.52 2.30 -18.49
N GLY A 94 -9.77 3.56 -18.83
CA GLY A 94 -8.86 4.35 -19.66
C GLY A 94 -7.60 4.76 -18.90
N ALA A 95 -6.49 4.91 -19.59
CA ALA A 95 -5.27 5.44 -18.99
C ALA A 95 -5.41 6.95 -18.71
N ALA A 96 -4.79 7.44 -17.64
CA ALA A 96 -4.75 8.87 -17.37
C ALA A 96 -3.76 9.61 -18.27
N GLY A 97 -3.95 10.92 -18.38
CA GLY A 97 -3.00 11.82 -19.02
C GLY A 97 -1.83 12.14 -18.09
N ASN A 98 -0.65 12.37 -18.67
CA ASN A 98 0.51 12.87 -17.93
C ASN A 98 0.34 14.34 -17.55
N GLY A 99 1.03 14.80 -16.51
CA GLY A 99 1.15 16.22 -16.21
C GLY A 99 1.90 17.00 -17.30
N GLY A 100 1.59 18.28 -17.46
CA GLY A 100 2.32 19.16 -18.37
C GLY A 100 3.73 19.49 -17.85
N ARG A 101 4.65 19.86 -18.75
CA ARG A 101 5.96 20.39 -18.36
C ARG A 101 5.85 21.87 -17.98
N GLY A 102 6.51 22.28 -16.89
CA GLY A 102 6.69 23.69 -16.55
C GLY A 102 7.35 24.50 -17.67
N LEU A 103 7.24 25.82 -17.62
CA LEU A 103 7.75 26.71 -18.67
C LEU A 103 9.26 26.51 -18.92
N ASP A 104 9.63 26.09 -20.13
CA ASP A 104 11.01 26.07 -20.64
C ASP A 104 11.39 27.44 -21.22
N GLN A 105 12.37 28.10 -20.59
CA GLN A 105 12.88 29.41 -20.97
C GLN A 105 14.26 29.36 -21.63
N SER A 106 14.78 28.17 -21.96
CA SER A 106 16.11 27.99 -22.59
C SER A 106 16.32 28.85 -23.85
N ALA A 107 15.24 29.26 -24.51
CA ALA A 107 15.24 30.12 -25.70
C ALA A 107 14.80 31.59 -25.45
N GLN A 108 14.54 32.02 -24.21
CA GLN A 108 14.03 33.36 -23.88
C GLN A 108 15.13 34.31 -23.35
N PRO A 109 15.04 35.63 -23.60
CA PRO A 109 16.02 36.60 -23.13
C PRO A 109 16.02 36.77 -21.60
N ALA A 110 17.17 37.13 -21.04
CA ALA A 110 17.37 37.30 -19.60
C ALA A 110 16.42 38.36 -19.00
N GLY A 111 15.70 38.00 -17.93
CA GLY A 111 14.75 38.88 -17.23
C GLY A 111 13.29 38.41 -17.21
N ALA A 112 13.00 37.17 -17.62
CA ALA A 112 11.65 36.59 -17.61
C ALA A 112 11.24 36.01 -16.24
N THR A 113 9.91 35.94 -16.02
CA THR A 113 9.18 35.33 -14.90
C THR A 113 9.79 34.02 -14.37
N LEU A 114 9.57 33.68 -13.09
CA LEU A 114 10.04 32.42 -12.50
C LEU A 114 9.70 31.19 -13.39
N PRO A 115 10.60 30.20 -13.51
CA PRO A 115 10.25 28.89 -14.08
C PRO A 115 9.14 28.26 -13.23
N GLY A 116 8.09 27.75 -13.87
CA GLY A 116 6.97 27.14 -13.14
C GLY A 116 7.16 25.64 -12.89
N SER A 117 6.36 25.10 -11.97
CA SER A 117 6.35 23.68 -11.64
C SER A 117 5.77 22.82 -12.76
N GLY A 118 6.16 21.54 -12.78
CA GLY A 118 5.46 20.52 -13.54
C GLY A 118 4.05 20.29 -13.01
N GLY A 119 3.15 19.82 -13.87
CA GLY A 119 1.80 19.42 -13.49
C GLY A 119 1.77 17.98 -12.99
N ASN A 120 0.76 17.61 -12.22
CA ASN A 120 0.61 16.24 -11.72
C ASN A 120 0.00 15.32 -12.79
N GLY A 121 0.29 14.03 -12.71
CA GLY A 121 -0.39 13.01 -13.51
C GLY A 121 -1.85 12.83 -13.10
N GLY A 122 -2.71 12.48 -14.06
CA GLY A 122 -4.12 12.15 -13.78
C GLY A 122 -4.28 10.77 -13.13
N GLN A 123 -5.46 10.49 -12.60
CA GLN A 123 -5.81 9.15 -12.08
C GLN A 123 -6.28 8.20 -13.19
N GLY A 124 -5.88 6.93 -13.10
CA GLY A 124 -6.36 5.88 -13.99
C GLY A 124 -7.86 5.63 -13.86
N GLY A 125 -8.54 5.29 -14.96
CA GLY A 125 -9.96 4.97 -14.94
C GLY A 125 -10.24 3.62 -14.29
N ALA A 126 -11.39 3.47 -13.61
CA ALA A 126 -11.79 2.17 -13.08
C ALA A 126 -12.20 1.19 -14.20
N GLY A 127 -11.93 -0.10 -13.99
CA GLY A 127 -12.49 -1.17 -14.82
C GLY A 127 -14.00 -1.32 -14.65
N GLY A 128 -14.70 -1.69 -15.71
CA GLY A 128 -16.13 -1.97 -15.70
C GLY A 128 -16.44 -3.33 -15.07
N ALA A 129 -17.60 -3.47 -14.42
CA ALA A 129 -18.02 -4.75 -13.86
C ALA A 129 -18.42 -5.76 -14.95
N GLY A 130 -18.17 -7.04 -14.74
CA GLY A 130 -18.69 -8.13 -15.57
C GLY A 130 -20.19 -8.34 -15.37
N GLY A 131 -20.88 -8.69 -16.44
CA GLY A 131 -22.31 -9.01 -16.42
C GLY A 131 -22.57 -10.37 -15.77
N SER A 132 -23.74 -10.53 -15.15
CA SER A 132 -24.15 -11.79 -14.51
C SER A 132 -25.04 -12.62 -15.43
N SER A 133 -25.03 -13.94 -15.25
CA SER A 133 -26.06 -14.83 -15.81
C SER A 133 -27.24 -14.97 -14.82
N ALA A 134 -28.48 -14.96 -15.32
CA ALA A 134 -29.68 -14.98 -14.48
C ALA A 134 -30.44 -16.32 -14.55
N SER A 135 -30.99 -16.74 -13.40
CA SER A 135 -31.80 -17.94 -13.10
C SER A 135 -32.35 -18.73 -14.30
N ALA A 136 -31.86 -19.96 -14.44
CA ALA A 136 -32.20 -20.90 -15.49
C ALA A 136 -33.72 -21.23 -15.61
N HIS A 137 -34.19 -21.25 -16.86
CA HIS A 137 -35.29 -22.10 -17.31
C HIS A 137 -34.73 -23.07 -18.36
N GLY A 138 -33.86 -24.02 -17.96
CA GLY A 138 -33.27 -24.96 -18.91
C GLY A 138 -32.06 -25.74 -18.38
N PRO A 139 -31.48 -26.62 -19.22
CA PRO A 139 -30.35 -27.49 -18.88
C PRO A 139 -28.95 -26.83 -19.00
N GLY A 140 -28.85 -25.52 -19.23
CA GLY A 140 -27.56 -24.82 -19.40
C GLY A 140 -27.01 -24.19 -18.10
N THR A 141 -25.71 -23.90 -18.10
CA THR A 141 -24.92 -23.32 -16.99
C THR A 141 -24.26 -22.01 -17.47
N GLY A 142 -25.00 -20.91 -17.45
CA GLY A 142 -24.49 -19.59 -17.83
C GLY A 142 -23.46 -19.10 -16.82
N ASN A 143 -22.28 -18.70 -17.30
CA ASN A 143 -21.21 -18.15 -16.46
C ASN A 143 -21.29 -16.63 -16.36
N GLY A 144 -20.79 -16.08 -15.25
CA GLY A 144 -20.57 -14.64 -15.11
C GLY A 144 -19.46 -14.14 -16.02
N GLY A 145 -19.58 -12.90 -16.50
CA GLY A 145 -18.55 -12.23 -17.30
C GLY A 145 -17.42 -11.69 -16.42
N ALA A 146 -16.22 -11.54 -16.99
CA ALA A 146 -15.08 -10.99 -16.27
C ALA A 146 -15.20 -9.47 -16.08
N GLY A 147 -14.68 -8.93 -14.97
CA GLY A 147 -14.48 -7.49 -14.77
C GLY A 147 -13.33 -6.96 -15.63
N GLY A 148 -13.41 -5.70 -16.03
CA GLY A 148 -12.36 -5.02 -16.79
C GLY A 148 -11.19 -4.61 -15.91
N THR A 149 -9.99 -4.44 -16.47
CA THR A 149 -8.83 -3.96 -15.70
C THR A 149 -8.91 -2.47 -15.39
N GLY A 150 -8.30 -2.04 -14.29
CA GLY A 150 -8.06 -0.63 -14.01
C GLY A 150 -7.08 0.00 -15.01
N GLY A 151 -7.25 1.29 -15.29
CA GLY A 151 -6.34 2.06 -16.15
C GLY A 151 -5.10 2.51 -15.39
N ALA A 152 -3.97 2.70 -16.08
CA ALA A 152 -2.75 3.23 -15.46
C ALA A 152 -2.91 4.71 -15.04
N GLY A 153 -2.26 5.09 -13.94
CA GLY A 153 -2.08 6.48 -13.53
C GLY A 153 -1.16 7.24 -14.49
N GLY A 154 -1.34 8.56 -14.56
CA GLY A 154 -0.54 9.43 -15.41
C GLY A 154 0.82 9.74 -14.78
N ASN A 155 1.86 9.92 -15.57
CA ASN A 155 3.15 10.35 -15.03
C ASN A 155 3.14 11.84 -14.67
N GLY A 156 3.95 12.22 -13.67
CA GLY A 156 4.21 13.60 -13.33
C GLY A 156 4.92 14.36 -14.45
N GLY A 157 4.66 15.67 -14.54
CA GLY A 157 5.26 16.57 -15.50
C GLY A 157 6.62 17.11 -15.05
N GLY A 158 7.51 17.42 -15.99
CA GLY A 158 8.82 18.00 -15.66
C GLY A 158 8.76 19.46 -15.21
N ASN A 159 9.75 19.89 -14.43
CA ASN A 159 9.89 21.28 -14.00
C ASN A 159 10.21 22.23 -15.19
N GLY A 160 9.98 23.52 -15.01
CA GLY A 160 10.43 24.55 -15.96
C GLY A 160 11.95 24.75 -15.94
N ILE A 161 12.51 25.19 -17.07
CA ILE A 161 13.95 25.47 -17.25
C ILE A 161 14.15 26.99 -17.30
N ALA A 162 15.03 27.58 -16.50
CA ALA A 162 15.36 29.02 -16.57
C ALA A 162 16.75 29.27 -17.18
N THR A 163 16.91 30.37 -17.94
CA THR A 163 18.21 30.80 -18.51
C THR A 163 18.90 31.88 -17.67
N VAL A 164 18.27 32.32 -16.58
CA VAL A 164 18.71 33.53 -15.87
C VAL A 164 19.81 33.21 -14.86
N ASP A 165 21.04 33.52 -15.30
CA ASP A 165 22.27 33.73 -14.55
C ASP A 165 23.17 32.49 -14.33
N ALA A 166 23.81 32.03 -15.41
CA ALA A 166 24.97 31.13 -15.35
C ALA A 166 26.07 31.56 -14.33
N PRO A 167 26.22 32.87 -13.99
CA PRO A 167 27.02 33.31 -12.84
C PRO A 167 26.51 32.96 -11.44
N ASN A 168 25.20 32.88 -11.20
CA ASN A 168 24.60 32.68 -9.87
C ASN A 168 23.90 31.32 -9.67
N ASN A 169 23.67 30.55 -10.74
CA ASN A 169 23.29 29.14 -10.70
C ASN A 169 22.02 28.83 -9.86
N VAL A 170 21.01 29.71 -9.92
CA VAL A 170 19.76 29.56 -9.16
C VAL A 170 18.61 29.18 -10.12
N GLN A 171 18.19 27.93 -10.06
CA GLN A 171 17.09 27.34 -10.82
C GLN A 171 15.98 26.97 -9.82
N TYR A 172 14.72 27.28 -10.14
CA TYR A 172 13.53 27.07 -9.29
C TYR A 172 12.52 26.13 -9.97
N GLY A 173 11.74 25.40 -9.16
CA GLY A 173 10.56 24.63 -9.62
C GLY A 173 10.64 23.14 -9.27
N SER A 174 9.49 22.54 -8.91
CA SER A 174 9.37 21.09 -8.63
C SER A 174 8.90 20.31 -9.86
N GLY A 175 9.26 19.03 -9.90
CA GLY A 175 8.57 18.05 -10.74
C GLY A 175 7.15 17.83 -10.24
N GLY A 176 6.26 17.34 -11.11
CA GLY A 176 4.93 16.90 -10.73
C GLY A 176 4.93 15.46 -10.24
N ASP A 177 3.91 15.13 -9.46
CA ASP A 177 3.68 13.80 -8.90
C ASP A 177 3.04 12.86 -9.93
N GLY A 178 3.30 11.56 -9.80
CA GLY A 178 2.58 10.52 -10.52
C GLY A 178 1.15 10.37 -10.00
N GLY A 179 0.21 10.09 -10.90
CA GLY A 179 -1.18 9.81 -10.56
C GLY A 179 -1.40 8.36 -10.14
N ALA A 180 -2.42 8.09 -9.33
CA ALA A 180 -2.75 6.73 -8.89
C ALA A 180 -3.29 5.85 -10.04
N GLY A 181 -3.01 4.55 -9.96
CA GLY A 181 -3.64 3.54 -10.80
C GLY A 181 -5.14 3.38 -10.53
N GLY A 182 -5.90 3.01 -11.56
CA GLY A 182 -7.33 2.74 -11.46
C GLY A 182 -7.61 1.38 -10.80
N VAL A 183 -8.75 1.24 -10.14
CA VAL A 183 -9.18 -0.02 -9.53
C VAL A 183 -9.72 -0.97 -10.61
N GLY A 184 -9.46 -2.27 -10.46
CA GLY A 184 -10.07 -3.31 -11.31
C GLY A 184 -11.58 -3.40 -11.15
N GLY A 185 -12.29 -3.82 -12.20
CA GLY A 185 -13.73 -4.04 -12.18
C GLY A 185 -14.11 -5.39 -11.56
N ASN A 186 -15.28 -5.49 -10.95
CA ASN A 186 -15.71 -6.74 -10.32
C ASN A 186 -16.18 -7.77 -11.36
N GLY A 187 -15.99 -9.06 -11.10
CA GLY A 187 -16.55 -10.15 -11.91
C GLY A 187 -18.06 -10.34 -11.72
N GLY A 188 -18.74 -10.86 -12.73
CA GLY A 188 -20.17 -11.15 -12.71
C GLY A 188 -20.50 -12.47 -12.00
N LEU A 189 -21.73 -12.62 -11.51
CA LEU A 189 -22.18 -13.87 -10.86
C LEU A 189 -22.49 -14.98 -11.88
N GLY A 190 -22.21 -16.23 -11.49
CA GLY A 190 -22.67 -17.43 -12.20
C GLY A 190 -24.11 -17.82 -11.86
N ASP A 191 -24.73 -18.65 -12.70
CA ASP A 191 -26.14 -19.03 -12.55
C ASP A 191 -26.37 -20.24 -11.63
N ASN A 192 -27.54 -20.30 -10.99
CA ASN A 192 -27.92 -21.46 -10.19
C ASN A 192 -28.42 -22.61 -11.09
N GLY A 193 -27.95 -23.82 -10.83
CA GLY A 193 -28.41 -25.04 -11.48
C GLY A 193 -29.89 -25.33 -11.17
N ALA A 194 -30.64 -25.74 -12.20
CA ALA A 194 -32.06 -26.07 -12.05
C ALA A 194 -32.28 -27.45 -11.40
N ALA A 195 -33.47 -27.67 -10.82
CA ALA A 195 -33.89 -28.97 -10.32
C ALA A 195 -34.14 -29.96 -11.49
N GLY A 196 -33.64 -31.20 -11.39
CA GLY A 196 -33.67 -32.19 -12.47
C GLY A 196 -34.19 -33.57 -12.03
N PRO A 197 -34.85 -34.34 -12.93
CA PRO A 197 -35.54 -35.58 -12.57
C PRO A 197 -34.63 -36.75 -12.14
N ASN A 198 -33.30 -36.67 -12.32
CA ASN A 198 -32.37 -37.77 -12.03
C ASN A 198 -31.10 -37.34 -11.28
N ALA A 199 -30.34 -36.38 -11.81
CA ALA A 199 -29.28 -35.65 -11.13
C ALA A 199 -29.61 -34.16 -11.26
N GLY A 200 -29.41 -33.36 -10.21
CA GLY A 200 -29.53 -31.90 -10.33
C GLY A 200 -28.55 -31.37 -11.39
N PHE A 201 -28.85 -30.22 -12.00
CA PHE A 201 -27.91 -29.59 -12.94
C PHE A 201 -26.82 -28.82 -12.17
N ASP A 202 -25.61 -28.74 -12.71
CA ASP A 202 -24.53 -27.96 -12.09
C ASP A 202 -24.86 -26.45 -12.15
N GLY A 203 -24.32 -25.67 -11.21
CA GLY A 203 -24.36 -24.20 -11.28
C GLY A 203 -23.22 -23.65 -12.15
N GLY A 204 -23.44 -22.48 -12.77
CA GLY A 204 -22.44 -21.76 -13.54
C GLY A 204 -21.36 -21.12 -12.67
N HIS A 205 -20.20 -20.88 -13.27
CA HIS A 205 -19.05 -20.26 -12.63
C HIS A 205 -19.21 -18.75 -12.53
N GLY A 206 -18.70 -18.16 -11.45
CA GLY A 206 -18.53 -16.71 -11.35
C GLY A 206 -17.45 -16.22 -12.30
N GLY A 207 -17.57 -14.97 -12.76
CA GLY A 207 -16.56 -14.31 -13.58
C GLY A 207 -15.40 -13.78 -12.74
N ALA A 208 -14.21 -13.74 -13.31
CA ALA A 208 -13.05 -13.16 -12.63
C ALA A 208 -13.19 -11.63 -12.48
N GLY A 209 -12.74 -11.04 -11.39
CA GLY A 209 -12.50 -9.62 -11.24
C GLY A 209 -11.24 -9.18 -12.01
N GLY A 210 -11.18 -7.90 -12.35
CA GLY A 210 -10.08 -7.31 -13.11
C GLY A 210 -8.90 -6.91 -12.23
N GLN A 211 -7.71 -6.83 -12.81
CA GLN A 211 -6.52 -6.36 -12.10
C GLN A 211 -6.55 -4.86 -11.86
N GLY A 212 -5.86 -4.41 -10.80
CA GLY A 212 -5.60 -2.99 -10.56
C GLY A 212 -4.63 -2.39 -11.58
N GLY A 213 -4.73 -1.10 -11.83
CA GLY A 213 -3.83 -0.37 -12.72
C GLY A 213 -2.54 0.01 -12.01
N ALA A 214 -1.43 0.10 -12.75
CA ALA A 214 -0.16 0.60 -12.19
C ALA A 214 -0.25 2.10 -11.82
N GLY A 215 0.47 2.49 -10.78
CA GLY A 215 0.69 3.89 -10.43
C GLY A 215 1.57 4.61 -11.45
N GLY A 216 1.34 5.92 -11.63
CA GLY A 216 2.17 6.77 -12.47
C GLY A 216 3.52 7.06 -11.82
N SER A 217 4.59 7.12 -12.59
CA SER A 217 5.89 7.54 -12.06
C SER A 217 5.95 9.06 -11.90
N SER A 218 6.76 9.51 -10.97
CA SER A 218 7.25 10.90 -10.95
C SER A 218 8.08 11.22 -12.19
N TYR A 219 8.33 12.51 -12.44
CA TYR A 219 9.28 12.94 -13.46
C TYR A 219 10.73 12.77 -12.96
N GLN A 220 11.56 12.02 -13.71
CA GLN A 220 12.94 11.72 -13.31
C GLN A 220 13.98 12.77 -13.71
N GLY A 221 13.63 13.78 -14.52
CA GLY A 221 14.58 14.80 -14.95
C GLY A 221 15.61 14.33 -15.98
N ASN A 222 16.15 15.28 -16.74
CA ASN A 222 17.35 15.07 -17.55
C ASN A 222 18.49 15.97 -17.05
N ALA A 223 19.43 15.37 -16.32
CA ALA A 223 20.60 16.06 -15.77
C ALA A 223 21.44 16.79 -16.85
N ALA A 224 21.45 16.29 -18.10
CA ALA A 224 22.19 16.92 -19.19
C ALA A 224 21.55 18.24 -19.67
N LEU A 225 20.26 18.46 -19.37
CA LEU A 225 19.52 19.66 -19.72
C LEU A 225 19.42 20.66 -18.57
N GLY A 226 20.02 20.35 -17.41
CA GLY A 226 19.90 21.18 -16.21
C GLY A 226 18.48 21.19 -15.63
N GLU A 227 17.67 20.20 -15.98
CA GLU A 227 16.38 19.95 -15.34
C GLU A 227 16.64 19.56 -13.88
N HIS A 228 15.82 20.10 -12.96
CA HIS A 228 16.00 20.11 -11.50
C HIS A 228 17.17 20.97 -11.00
N GLY A 229 16.80 22.21 -10.69
CA GLY A 229 17.69 23.22 -10.12
C GLY A 229 18.25 22.90 -8.74
N ARG A 230 19.17 23.76 -8.27
CA ARG A 230 19.67 23.78 -6.89
C ARG A 230 18.57 24.00 -5.82
N PHE A 231 17.35 24.35 -6.23
CA PHE A 231 16.18 24.56 -5.36
C PHE A 231 14.90 23.99 -6.01
N GLY A 232 14.50 22.78 -5.64
CA GLY A 232 13.24 22.15 -6.06
C GLY A 232 13.15 20.68 -5.62
N THR A 233 11.96 20.19 -5.28
CA THR A 233 11.70 18.77 -4.97
C THR A 233 11.35 18.00 -6.25
N ASN A 234 11.70 16.73 -6.30
CA ASN A 234 11.10 15.82 -7.28
C ASN A 234 9.67 15.49 -6.85
N GLY A 235 8.84 15.13 -7.83
CA GLY A 235 7.53 14.58 -7.52
C GLY A 235 7.66 13.16 -6.95
N ASP A 236 6.59 12.74 -6.29
CA ASP A 236 6.44 11.38 -5.77
C ASP A 236 5.81 10.46 -6.82
N GLY A 237 6.05 9.16 -6.68
CA GLY A 237 5.37 8.13 -7.46
C GLY A 237 3.91 7.98 -7.02
N GLY A 238 3.01 7.70 -7.95
CA GLY A 238 1.61 7.38 -7.65
C GLY A 238 1.45 5.96 -7.14
N ALA A 239 0.50 5.72 -6.25
CA ALA A 239 0.19 4.38 -5.76
C ALA A 239 -0.41 3.48 -6.87
N GLY A 240 -0.17 2.18 -6.77
CA GLY A 240 -0.86 1.17 -7.56
C GLY A 240 -2.34 1.07 -7.22
N GLY A 241 -3.16 0.68 -8.18
CA GLY A 241 -4.58 0.38 -7.99
C GLY A 241 -4.78 -1.02 -7.41
N SER A 242 -5.84 -1.22 -6.63
CA SER A 242 -6.23 -2.55 -6.14
C SER A 242 -6.91 -3.37 -7.24
N GLY A 243 -6.81 -4.70 -7.15
CA GLY A 243 -7.65 -5.61 -7.94
C GLY A 243 -9.15 -5.42 -7.66
N GLY A 244 -9.99 -5.77 -8.64
CA GLY A 244 -11.45 -5.80 -8.54
C GLY A 244 -11.96 -7.17 -8.12
N THR A 245 -13.05 -7.23 -7.36
CA THR A 245 -13.49 -8.47 -6.71
C THR A 245 -13.96 -9.53 -7.70
N GLY A 246 -13.65 -10.81 -7.47
CA GLY A 246 -14.22 -11.93 -8.23
C GLY A 246 -15.73 -12.09 -8.04
N GLY A 247 -16.42 -12.62 -9.05
CA GLY A 247 -17.85 -12.93 -8.99
C GLY A 247 -18.13 -14.27 -8.30
N GLY A 248 -19.19 -14.38 -7.50
CA GLY A 248 -19.57 -15.63 -6.85
C GLY A 248 -20.04 -16.72 -7.83
N GLY A 249 -19.75 -17.98 -7.52
CA GLY A 249 -20.23 -19.14 -8.25
C GLY A 249 -21.70 -19.45 -7.97
N GLY A 250 -22.39 -20.02 -8.95
CA GLY A 250 -23.78 -20.41 -8.85
C GLY A 250 -23.99 -21.71 -8.07
N THR A 251 -25.11 -21.83 -7.36
CA THR A 251 -25.44 -23.05 -6.59
C THR A 251 -25.86 -24.21 -7.49
N GLY A 252 -25.50 -25.44 -7.12
CA GLY A 252 -25.92 -26.65 -7.83
C GLY A 252 -27.41 -26.96 -7.64
N GLY A 253 -28.02 -27.55 -8.66
CA GLY A 253 -29.43 -27.90 -8.69
C GLY A 253 -29.80 -29.01 -7.71
N THR A 254 -31.03 -28.95 -7.17
CA THR A 254 -31.54 -29.98 -6.25
C THR A 254 -31.88 -31.27 -7.00
N GLY A 255 -31.45 -32.41 -6.46
CA GLY A 255 -31.81 -33.73 -6.99
C GLY A 255 -33.16 -34.18 -6.43
N ILE A 256 -34.01 -34.83 -7.23
CA ILE A 256 -35.26 -35.38 -6.69
C ILE A 256 -34.95 -36.59 -5.80
N ALA A 257 -35.18 -36.48 -4.50
CA ALA A 257 -35.22 -37.65 -3.64
C ALA A 257 -36.31 -38.59 -4.16
N SER A 258 -35.94 -39.73 -4.75
CA SER A 258 -36.89 -40.79 -5.11
C SER A 258 -37.59 -41.28 -3.85
N GLY A 259 -38.71 -40.66 -3.51
CA GLY A 259 -39.38 -40.84 -2.24
C GLY A 259 -40.90 -40.88 -2.38
N THR A 260 -41.42 -41.86 -3.13
CA THR A 260 -42.60 -42.65 -2.71
C THR A 260 -42.71 -43.86 -3.63
N SER A 261 -42.44 -45.05 -3.11
CA SER A 261 -43.02 -46.26 -3.68
C SER A 261 -44.54 -46.14 -3.54
N SER A 262 -45.24 -45.66 -4.57
CA SER A 262 -46.67 -45.91 -4.68
C SER A 262 -46.83 -47.43 -4.74
N SER A 263 -47.48 -47.99 -3.73
CA SER A 263 -47.72 -49.42 -3.51
C SER A 263 -48.65 -50.08 -4.53
N ALA A 264 -48.58 -49.69 -5.80
CA ALA A 264 -49.47 -50.17 -6.84
C ALA A 264 -48.75 -50.42 -8.18
N LEU A 265 -47.77 -51.32 -8.21
CA LEU A 265 -47.66 -52.30 -9.31
C LEU A 265 -46.73 -53.46 -8.92
N ARG A 266 -47.23 -54.67 -9.10
CA ARG A 266 -46.62 -55.93 -8.65
C ARG A 266 -45.42 -56.34 -9.50
N SER A 267 -44.46 -56.96 -8.80
CA SER A 267 -43.62 -58.10 -9.23
C SER A 267 -42.31 -57.83 -9.99
N SER A 268 -41.22 -58.21 -9.30
CA SER A 268 -40.02 -58.84 -9.85
C SER A 268 -39.07 -57.98 -10.71
N ARG A 269 -38.39 -57.02 -10.07
CA ARG A 269 -36.97 -56.72 -10.29
C ARG A 269 -36.46 -55.83 -9.14
N ARG A 270 -35.46 -56.29 -8.39
CA ARG A 270 -34.71 -55.45 -7.44
C ARG A 270 -33.94 -54.42 -8.26
N PHE A 271 -34.51 -53.24 -8.45
CA PHE A 271 -33.73 -52.06 -8.78
C PHE A 271 -33.24 -51.50 -7.45
N TYR A 272 -31.92 -51.54 -7.23
CA TYR A 272 -31.31 -50.60 -6.29
C TYR A 272 -31.60 -49.22 -6.88
N SER A 273 -32.57 -48.49 -6.31
CA SER A 273 -32.73 -47.07 -6.62
C SER A 273 -31.51 -46.36 -6.05
N GLN A 274 -30.52 -46.11 -6.90
CA GLN A 274 -29.43 -45.21 -6.59
C GLN A 274 -30.09 -43.86 -6.26
N GLY A 275 -29.89 -43.36 -5.04
CA GLY A 275 -30.40 -42.05 -4.65
C GLY A 275 -29.83 -41.00 -5.60
N SER A 276 -30.69 -40.16 -6.15
CA SER A 276 -30.32 -39.06 -7.04
C SER A 276 -29.37 -38.08 -6.35
N SER A 277 -28.24 -37.81 -6.99
CA SER A 277 -27.27 -36.79 -6.56
C SER A 277 -27.76 -35.39 -6.91
N GLY A 278 -27.59 -34.42 -6.01
CA GLY A 278 -27.66 -32.99 -6.37
C GLY A 278 -26.56 -32.61 -7.37
N GLY A 279 -26.76 -31.53 -8.12
CA GLY A 279 -25.72 -30.95 -9.00
C GLY A 279 -24.61 -30.29 -8.20
N ASN A 280 -23.45 -30.08 -8.81
CA ASN A 280 -22.33 -29.39 -8.18
C ASN A 280 -22.52 -27.87 -8.20
N GLY A 281 -22.00 -27.17 -7.20
CA GLY A 281 -21.90 -25.71 -7.27
C GLY A 281 -20.82 -25.27 -8.25
N GLY A 282 -21.04 -24.16 -8.95
CA GLY A 282 -20.03 -23.51 -9.78
C GLY A 282 -18.94 -22.88 -8.93
N SER A 283 -17.73 -22.75 -9.46
CA SER A 283 -16.64 -22.08 -8.73
C SER A 283 -16.86 -20.57 -8.65
N GLY A 284 -16.30 -19.94 -7.61
CA GLY A 284 -16.14 -18.49 -7.59
C GLY A 284 -15.13 -18.04 -8.64
N GLY A 285 -15.23 -16.80 -9.07
CA GLY A 285 -14.25 -16.16 -9.94
C GLY A 285 -13.08 -15.58 -9.14
N ASP A 286 -11.91 -15.56 -9.77
CA ASP A 286 -10.69 -15.01 -9.20
C ASP A 286 -10.66 -13.47 -9.29
N GLY A 287 -9.87 -12.73 -8.51
CA GLY A 287 -9.73 -11.25 -8.64
C GLY A 287 -9.85 -10.53 -7.31
N GLY A 288 -9.26 -9.32 -7.15
CA GLY A 288 -9.32 -8.45 -5.96
C GLY A 288 -9.62 -9.23 -4.70
N ASP A 289 -10.79 -9.04 -4.08
CA ASP A 289 -11.37 -10.07 -3.22
C ASP A 289 -12.15 -11.11 -4.04
N ALA A 290 -11.79 -12.39 -3.99
CA ALA A 290 -12.37 -13.39 -4.87
C ALA A 290 -13.80 -13.76 -4.52
N GLY A 291 -14.52 -14.26 -5.53
CA GLY A 291 -15.87 -14.75 -5.37
C GLY A 291 -15.91 -16.05 -4.55
N THR A 292 -16.93 -16.17 -3.70
CA THR A 292 -17.21 -17.43 -2.99
C THR A 292 -17.62 -18.53 -3.98
N GLY A 293 -17.19 -19.77 -3.75
CA GLY A 293 -17.67 -20.93 -4.50
C GLY A 293 -19.15 -21.17 -4.27
N GLY A 294 -19.87 -21.74 -5.24
CA GLY A 294 -21.29 -22.07 -5.15
C GLY A 294 -21.55 -23.32 -4.30
N ALA A 295 -22.68 -23.37 -3.59
CA ALA A 295 -23.04 -24.54 -2.78
C ALA A 295 -23.41 -25.75 -3.66
N GLY A 296 -23.10 -26.97 -3.21
CA GLY A 296 -23.59 -28.19 -3.85
C GLY A 296 -25.11 -28.37 -3.64
N GLY A 297 -25.78 -28.98 -4.62
CA GLY A 297 -27.23 -29.21 -4.58
C GLY A 297 -27.66 -30.21 -3.51
N SER A 298 -28.82 -29.99 -2.88
CA SER A 298 -29.38 -30.91 -1.88
C SER A 298 -30.08 -32.11 -2.53
N GLY A 299 -29.75 -33.33 -2.07
CA GLY A 299 -30.28 -34.61 -2.60
C GLY A 299 -29.24 -35.75 -2.57
N ALA A 300 -29.68 -36.97 -2.19
CA ALA A 300 -28.89 -38.14 -1.77
C ALA A 300 -27.39 -38.21 -2.19
N THR A 301 -26.52 -37.98 -1.21
CA THR A 301 -25.11 -38.43 -1.09
C THR A 301 -24.00 -37.87 -2.02
N ALA A 302 -24.20 -36.96 -2.98
CA ALA A 302 -23.09 -36.69 -3.95
C ALA A 302 -22.88 -35.29 -4.59
N GLY A 303 -23.65 -34.23 -4.31
CA GLY A 303 -23.28 -32.90 -4.83
C GLY A 303 -22.06 -32.32 -4.09
N THR A 304 -20.98 -31.95 -4.80
CA THR A 304 -19.85 -31.21 -4.21
C THR A 304 -20.09 -29.70 -4.32
N GLY A 305 -19.68 -28.94 -3.29
CA GLY A 305 -19.58 -27.49 -3.42
C GLY A 305 -18.54 -27.11 -4.49
N GLY A 306 -18.70 -25.94 -5.10
CA GLY A 306 -17.72 -25.36 -6.00
C GLY A 306 -16.52 -24.83 -5.21
N ASN A 307 -15.32 -24.94 -5.79
CA ASN A 307 -14.14 -24.29 -5.23
C ASN A 307 -14.36 -22.77 -5.20
N ALA A 308 -13.81 -22.10 -4.20
CA ALA A 308 -13.81 -20.65 -4.19
C ALA A 308 -12.74 -20.08 -5.14
N GLY A 309 -12.95 -18.85 -5.60
CA GLY A 309 -11.98 -18.17 -6.46
C GLY A 309 -10.73 -17.73 -5.67
N ALA A 310 -9.62 -17.57 -6.37
CA ALA A 310 -8.40 -16.99 -5.82
C ALA A 310 -8.49 -15.46 -5.75
N GLY A 311 -7.96 -14.85 -4.69
CA GLY A 311 -7.85 -13.39 -4.61
C GLY A 311 -7.02 -12.85 -5.76
N GLY A 312 -7.30 -11.63 -6.21
CA GLY A 312 -6.57 -11.00 -7.31
C GLY A 312 -5.45 -10.11 -6.84
N ASP A 313 -4.51 -9.88 -7.74
CA ASP A 313 -3.26 -9.20 -7.43
C ASP A 313 -3.47 -7.67 -7.36
N GLY A 314 -2.69 -7.03 -6.49
CA GLY A 314 -2.58 -5.58 -6.45
C GLY A 314 -1.69 -5.05 -7.58
N GLY A 315 -1.95 -3.84 -8.06
CA GLY A 315 -1.11 -3.18 -9.07
C GLY A 315 0.18 -2.61 -8.46
N ASP A 316 1.27 -2.59 -9.23
CA ASP A 316 2.54 -2.02 -8.77
C ASP A 316 2.47 -0.50 -8.53
N GLY A 317 3.26 -0.04 -7.57
CA GLY A 317 3.46 1.38 -7.27
C GLY A 317 4.37 2.08 -8.29
N GLY A 318 4.15 3.37 -8.51
CA GLY A 318 4.97 4.20 -9.39
C GLY A 318 6.30 4.57 -8.76
N ASN A 319 7.35 4.74 -9.57
CA ASN A 319 8.66 5.12 -9.06
C ASN A 319 8.70 6.60 -8.62
N GLY A 320 9.40 6.85 -7.52
CA GLY A 320 9.75 8.19 -7.05
C GLY A 320 10.87 8.82 -7.87
N GLY A 321 11.10 10.12 -7.68
CA GLY A 321 12.05 10.86 -8.50
C GLY A 321 13.50 10.66 -8.07
N THR A 322 14.45 10.61 -9.00
CA THR A 322 15.87 10.39 -8.70
C THR A 322 16.55 11.56 -8.00
N ALA A 323 17.38 11.30 -6.98
CA ALA A 323 18.01 12.30 -6.13
C ALA A 323 18.67 13.50 -6.85
N THR A 324 18.33 14.75 -6.45
CA THR A 324 19.02 15.98 -6.92
C THR A 324 19.40 16.95 -5.80
N LEU A 325 20.50 17.69 -6.02
CA LEU A 325 21.18 18.52 -5.03
C LEU A 325 20.41 19.82 -4.70
N ALA A 326 19.74 19.88 -3.54
CA ALA A 326 18.98 21.05 -3.09
C ALA A 326 19.65 21.79 -1.91
N SER A 327 20.81 22.42 -2.14
CA SER A 327 21.62 23.04 -1.06
C SER A 327 22.05 22.02 0.03
N THR A 328 21.99 22.34 1.34
CA THR A 328 22.39 21.43 2.43
C THR A 328 21.48 20.20 2.59
N ASN A 329 20.39 20.11 1.82
CA ASN A 329 19.44 18.99 1.82
C ASN A 329 19.34 18.42 0.39
N VAL A 330 19.09 17.12 0.24
CA VAL A 330 18.93 16.46 -1.08
C VAL A 330 17.58 15.79 -1.15
N HIS A 331 16.99 15.64 -2.34
CA HIS A 331 15.65 15.08 -2.48
C HIS A 331 15.65 13.98 -3.54
N GLY A 332 15.37 12.73 -3.15
CA GLY A 332 14.70 11.75 -4.00
C GLY A 332 13.20 11.78 -3.68
N GLY A 333 12.33 11.61 -4.67
CA GLY A 333 10.89 11.52 -4.43
C GLY A 333 10.55 10.18 -3.79
N ALA A 334 9.54 10.14 -2.92
CA ALA A 334 9.01 8.90 -2.40
C ALA A 334 8.42 8.10 -3.56
N ALA A 335 8.68 6.80 -3.60
CA ALA A 335 7.97 5.92 -4.54
C ALA A 335 6.56 5.63 -4.03
N GLY A 336 5.65 5.36 -4.96
CA GLY A 336 4.32 4.88 -4.65
C GLY A 336 4.35 3.45 -4.12
N ASP A 337 3.46 3.15 -3.19
CA ASP A 337 3.26 1.81 -2.68
C ASP A 337 2.59 0.91 -3.72
N GLY A 338 2.89 -0.39 -3.64
CA GLY A 338 2.13 -1.40 -4.35
C GLY A 338 0.71 -1.51 -3.79
N GLY A 339 -0.25 -1.76 -4.66
CA GLY A 339 -1.64 -2.04 -4.29
C GLY A 339 -1.74 -3.35 -3.51
N ALA A 340 -2.72 -3.46 -2.60
CA ALA A 340 -2.97 -4.73 -1.92
C ALA A 340 -3.53 -5.77 -2.91
N GLY A 341 -3.08 -7.02 -2.75
CA GLY A 341 -3.79 -8.19 -3.27
C GLY A 341 -5.02 -8.41 -2.42
N GLY A 342 -6.12 -8.86 -3.01
CA GLY A 342 -7.33 -9.07 -2.22
C GLY A 342 -7.51 -10.51 -1.76
N ALA A 343 -8.43 -10.69 -0.82
CA ALA A 343 -8.66 -11.94 -0.12
C ALA A 343 -9.24 -13.00 -1.06
N ALA A 344 -8.98 -14.27 -0.81
CA ALA A 344 -9.63 -15.32 -1.56
C ALA A 344 -11.10 -15.50 -1.16
N GLY A 345 -11.86 -16.14 -2.02
CA GLY A 345 -13.23 -16.50 -1.73
C GLY A 345 -13.29 -17.63 -0.69
N ASN A 346 -14.32 -17.62 0.14
CA ASN A 346 -14.68 -18.75 0.99
C ASN A 346 -15.54 -19.76 0.21
N VAL A 347 -15.50 -21.04 0.60
CA VAL A 347 -16.40 -22.06 0.02
C VAL A 347 -17.82 -21.90 0.56
N ALA A 348 -18.84 -22.16 -0.26
CA ALA A 348 -20.21 -22.21 0.23
C ALA A 348 -20.52 -23.50 1.02
N ALA A 349 -21.48 -23.40 1.94
CA ALA A 349 -21.87 -24.50 2.82
C ALA A 349 -22.57 -25.66 2.09
N GLY A 350 -22.05 -26.89 2.26
CA GLY A 350 -22.71 -28.16 1.86
C GLY A 350 -22.00 -28.96 0.75
N GLY A 351 -21.90 -30.28 0.95
CA GLY A 351 -21.23 -31.24 0.04
C GLY A 351 -20.06 -31.98 0.68
N ALA A 352 -19.39 -32.88 -0.06
CA ALA A 352 -18.28 -33.72 0.45
C ALA A 352 -16.94 -32.98 0.70
N GLY A 353 -16.91 -31.64 0.53
CA GLY A 353 -15.76 -30.75 0.75
C GLY A 353 -15.28 -30.04 -0.53
N ALA A 354 -14.82 -28.79 -0.40
CA ALA A 354 -14.24 -27.95 -1.46
C ALA A 354 -13.04 -27.17 -0.90
N LYS A 355 -12.01 -26.93 -1.74
CA LYS A 355 -10.83 -26.15 -1.33
C LYS A 355 -11.20 -24.67 -1.29
N GLY A 356 -10.75 -23.96 -0.25
CA GLY A 356 -10.76 -22.49 -0.25
C GLY A 356 -9.82 -21.93 -1.32
N GLY A 357 -10.09 -20.72 -1.79
CA GLY A 357 -9.23 -20.06 -2.78
C GLY A 357 -7.92 -19.58 -2.15
N ASP A 358 -6.87 -19.46 -2.94
CA ASP A 358 -5.62 -18.84 -2.48
C ASP A 358 -5.76 -17.30 -2.56
N GLY A 359 -5.23 -16.53 -1.61
CA GLY A 359 -5.30 -15.06 -1.64
C GLY A 359 -4.42 -14.45 -2.73
N GLY A 360 -4.72 -13.23 -3.18
CA GLY A 360 -3.96 -12.55 -4.24
C GLY A 360 -2.66 -11.93 -3.73
N ASP A 361 -1.69 -11.73 -4.62
CA ASP A 361 -0.42 -11.11 -4.24
C ASP A 361 -0.54 -9.58 -4.18
N GLY A 362 0.20 -8.95 -3.26
CA GLY A 362 0.34 -7.49 -3.26
C GLY A 362 1.25 -7.02 -4.40
N GLY A 363 0.97 -5.84 -4.94
CA GLY A 363 1.83 -5.18 -5.93
C GLY A 363 3.18 -4.80 -5.33
N VAL A 364 4.21 -4.68 -6.18
CA VAL A 364 5.55 -4.26 -5.75
C VAL A 364 5.56 -2.74 -5.55
N GLY A 365 6.19 -2.27 -4.47
CA GLY A 365 6.42 -0.85 -4.24
C GLY A 365 7.45 -0.27 -5.22
N GLY A 366 7.31 1.01 -5.58
CA GLY A 366 8.22 1.65 -6.51
C GLY A 366 9.63 1.88 -5.93
N TYR A 367 10.59 2.20 -6.79
CA TYR A 367 11.92 2.66 -6.37
C TYR A 367 11.92 4.17 -6.09
N GLY A 368 12.44 4.60 -4.93
CA GLY A 368 12.58 6.03 -4.55
C GLY A 368 13.83 6.73 -5.10
N GLY A 369 14.67 6.02 -5.87
CA GLY A 369 15.99 6.48 -6.28
C GLY A 369 17.05 6.38 -5.15
N THR A 370 18.28 6.83 -5.41
CA THR A 370 19.48 6.56 -4.58
C THR A 370 19.40 7.04 -3.12
N VAL A 371 18.57 8.04 -2.79
CA VAL A 371 18.34 8.50 -1.40
C VAL A 371 16.86 8.78 -1.09
N GLY A 372 15.93 8.32 -1.94
CA GLY A 372 14.49 8.42 -1.69
C GLY A 372 13.94 7.12 -1.12
N SER A 373 12.72 7.18 -0.55
CA SER A 373 12.08 6.00 0.02
C SER A 373 11.54 5.11 -1.07
N THR A 374 11.93 3.82 -1.04
CA THR A 374 11.21 2.78 -1.78
C THR A 374 9.79 2.69 -1.24
N GLY A 375 8.83 2.46 -2.14
CA GLY A 375 7.46 2.18 -1.74
C GLY A 375 7.41 0.84 -1.01
N ALA A 376 6.50 0.72 -0.05
CA ALA A 376 6.22 -0.57 0.56
C ALA A 376 5.54 -1.48 -0.45
N ASN A 377 5.80 -2.78 -0.33
CA ASN A 377 5.05 -3.77 -1.10
C ASN A 377 3.62 -3.84 -0.58
N GLY A 378 2.67 -4.03 -1.49
CA GLY A 378 1.28 -4.29 -1.14
C GLY A 378 1.16 -5.49 -0.22
N ALA A 379 0.22 -5.44 0.72
CA ALA A 379 -0.16 -6.64 1.46
C ALA A 379 -0.76 -7.66 0.48
N GLY A 380 -0.45 -8.94 0.67
CA GLY A 380 -1.20 -10.00 0.01
C GLY A 380 -2.55 -10.24 0.68
N GLY A 381 -3.42 -10.97 -0.01
CA GLY A 381 -4.75 -11.33 0.48
C GLY A 381 -4.74 -12.57 1.37
N ALA A 382 -5.69 -12.64 2.31
CA ALA A 382 -5.92 -13.85 3.08
C ALA A 382 -6.40 -15.01 2.18
N GLY A 383 -5.99 -16.24 2.50
CA GLY A 383 -6.55 -17.44 1.88
C GLY A 383 -7.97 -17.73 2.37
N GLY A 384 -8.78 -18.39 1.54
CA GLY A 384 -10.15 -18.75 1.86
C GLY A 384 -10.25 -20.04 2.68
N GLU A 385 -11.26 -20.14 3.54
CA GLU A 385 -11.52 -21.35 4.33
C GLU A 385 -12.05 -22.50 3.43
N GLY A 386 -11.53 -23.72 3.62
CA GLY A 386 -11.99 -24.94 2.97
C GLY A 386 -13.21 -25.55 3.67
N SER A 387 -13.80 -26.60 3.09
CA SER A 387 -14.91 -27.34 3.72
C SER A 387 -14.69 -28.85 3.79
N GLY A 388 -15.29 -29.48 4.80
CA GLY A 388 -15.22 -30.92 5.01
C GLY A 388 -13.80 -31.37 5.38
N SER A 389 -13.15 -32.16 4.52
CA SER A 389 -11.74 -32.56 4.67
C SER A 389 -10.80 -31.88 3.66
N ALA A 390 -11.31 -30.92 2.88
CA ALA A 390 -10.51 -30.16 1.95
C ALA A 390 -9.74 -29.05 2.70
N ALA A 391 -8.57 -28.69 2.17
CA ALA A 391 -7.70 -27.69 2.78
C ALA A 391 -8.20 -26.26 2.55
N ASP A 392 -7.80 -25.37 3.45
CA ASP A 392 -7.85 -23.92 3.25
C ASP A 392 -6.92 -23.51 2.11
N GLY A 393 -7.19 -22.35 1.53
CA GLY A 393 -6.27 -21.72 0.59
C GLY A 393 -5.09 -21.05 1.30
N ALA A 394 -4.01 -20.89 0.56
CA ALA A 394 -2.84 -20.15 1.04
C ALA A 394 -3.15 -18.65 1.10
N ALA A 395 -2.54 -17.93 2.05
CA ALA A 395 -2.46 -16.48 1.95
C ALA A 395 -1.54 -16.09 0.78
N GLY A 396 -1.94 -15.06 0.02
CA GLY A 396 -1.09 -14.44 -0.99
C GLY A 396 -0.10 -13.45 -0.39
N GLY A 397 0.73 -12.87 -1.23
CA GLY A 397 1.75 -11.88 -0.87
C GLY A 397 3.11 -12.22 -1.47
N PRO A 398 4.05 -11.26 -1.46
CA PRO A 398 5.36 -11.47 -2.06
C PRO A 398 6.10 -12.65 -1.44
N ASP A 399 6.77 -13.43 -2.29
CA ASP A 399 7.60 -14.58 -1.87
C ASP A 399 8.62 -14.20 -0.79
N GLY A 400 8.79 -15.07 0.21
CA GLY A 400 9.80 -14.92 1.26
C GLY A 400 9.22 -14.93 2.67
N LEU A 401 9.97 -14.35 3.61
CA LEU A 401 9.50 -14.22 5.00
C LEU A 401 8.39 -13.17 5.07
N VAL A 402 7.27 -13.52 5.68
CA VAL A 402 6.17 -12.57 5.93
C VAL A 402 6.51 -11.69 7.12
N ASN A 403 6.96 -12.31 8.22
CA ASN A 403 7.49 -11.61 9.39
C ASN A 403 8.81 -12.23 9.84
N ALA A 404 9.69 -11.41 10.39
CA ALA A 404 10.95 -11.83 10.97
C ALA A 404 11.27 -11.01 12.23
N SER A 405 11.72 -11.68 13.29
CA SER A 405 12.03 -11.05 14.58
C SER A 405 13.53 -10.99 14.83
N ILE A 406 14.00 -9.90 15.43
CA ILE A 406 15.34 -9.80 16.02
C ILE A 406 15.25 -9.40 17.51
N PRO A 407 16.24 -9.75 18.33
CA PRO A 407 16.28 -9.28 19.71
C PRO A 407 16.43 -7.76 19.79
N LEU A 408 15.64 -7.15 20.66
CA LEU A 408 15.76 -5.76 21.09
C LEU A 408 16.47 -5.70 22.44
N TYR A 409 17.46 -4.82 22.55
CA TYR A 409 18.20 -4.59 23.79
C TYR A 409 17.91 -3.20 24.32
N LEU A 410 17.64 -3.08 25.62
CA LEU A 410 17.49 -1.78 26.26
C LEU A 410 18.77 -1.37 26.98
N GLN A 411 19.21 -0.14 26.77
CA GLN A 411 20.31 0.51 27.50
C GLN A 411 19.82 1.77 28.23
N SER A 412 20.75 2.45 28.91
CA SER A 412 20.50 3.73 29.59
C SER A 412 19.39 3.66 30.65
N GLY A 413 19.27 2.52 31.33
CA GLY A 413 18.23 2.30 32.34
C GLY A 413 16.86 1.96 31.77
N GLY A 414 16.79 1.50 30.51
CA GLY A 414 15.54 1.05 29.89
C GLY A 414 14.98 1.98 28.81
N ILE A 415 15.62 3.11 28.53
CA ILE A 415 15.06 4.19 27.69
C ILE A 415 15.66 4.27 26.27
N SER A 416 16.69 3.45 25.99
CA SER A 416 17.40 3.47 24.71
C SER A 416 17.28 2.09 24.05
N PRO A 417 16.42 1.93 23.03
CA PRO A 417 16.22 0.67 22.32
C PRO A 417 17.32 0.46 21.27
N ILE A 418 17.97 -0.71 21.30
CA ILE A 418 19.16 -1.03 20.52
C ILE A 418 18.98 -2.34 19.78
N VAL A 419 19.35 -2.32 18.50
CA VAL A 419 19.45 -3.49 17.63
C VAL A 419 20.87 -3.61 17.08
N TYR A 420 21.20 -4.77 16.51
CA TYR A 420 22.50 -5.00 15.87
C TYR A 420 22.33 -5.11 14.36
N ILE A 421 23.18 -4.40 13.62
CA ILE A 421 23.18 -4.42 12.16
C ILE A 421 24.57 -4.74 11.63
N SER A 422 24.63 -5.35 10.45
CA SER A 422 25.85 -5.63 9.68
C SER A 422 25.81 -4.85 8.37
N LEU A 423 26.84 -4.06 8.09
CA LEU A 423 27.01 -3.36 6.81
C LEU A 423 27.83 -4.21 5.85
N ASN A 424 27.31 -4.48 4.66
CA ASN A 424 27.97 -5.27 3.62
C ASN A 424 28.58 -6.60 4.11
N GLY A 425 27.85 -7.32 4.98
CA GLY A 425 28.32 -8.58 5.58
C GLY A 425 29.48 -8.44 6.59
N GLY A 426 29.77 -7.22 7.05
CA GLY A 426 30.76 -6.95 8.10
C GLY A 426 30.30 -7.39 9.50
N PRO A 427 31.15 -7.23 10.52
CA PRO A 427 30.78 -7.56 11.90
C PRO A 427 29.56 -6.74 12.38
N PRO A 428 28.59 -7.35 13.10
CA PRO A 428 27.46 -6.59 13.62
C PRO A 428 27.84 -5.55 14.66
N VAL A 429 27.16 -4.41 14.60
CA VAL A 429 27.41 -3.23 15.44
C VAL A 429 26.12 -2.69 16.06
N PRO A 430 26.16 -2.15 17.29
CA PRO A 430 24.97 -1.67 17.98
C PRO A 430 24.51 -0.32 17.43
N VAL A 431 23.24 -0.23 17.06
CA VAL A 431 22.59 1.02 16.65
C VAL A 431 21.32 1.24 17.46
N GLN A 432 21.00 2.50 17.76
CA GLN A 432 19.73 2.86 18.37
C GLN A 432 18.63 2.81 17.32
N ILE A 433 17.52 2.13 17.59
CA ILE A 433 16.32 2.22 16.76
C ILE A 433 15.55 3.48 17.15
N ASP A 434 15.33 4.36 16.19
CA ASP A 434 14.86 5.72 16.43
C ASP A 434 13.69 6.05 15.50
N THR A 435 12.47 6.02 16.02
CA THR A 435 11.27 6.38 15.25
C THR A 435 11.21 7.89 14.99
N GLY A 436 11.85 8.74 15.80
CA GLY A 436 11.86 10.20 15.66
C GLY A 436 12.73 10.73 14.52
N SER A 437 13.54 9.88 13.90
CA SER A 437 14.39 10.24 12.75
C SER A 437 14.25 9.26 11.58
N THR A 438 14.83 9.60 10.43
CA THR A 438 14.76 8.82 9.20
C THR A 438 16.17 8.61 8.65
N GLY A 439 16.50 7.36 8.32
CA GLY A 439 17.78 6.97 7.70
C GLY A 439 18.83 6.48 8.70
N LEU A 440 19.85 5.78 8.18
CA LEU A 440 20.91 5.18 8.97
C LEU A 440 22.17 6.06 8.95
N THR A 441 22.59 6.54 10.13
CA THR A 441 23.88 7.23 10.32
C THR A 441 24.76 6.48 11.30
N ILE A 442 26.01 6.23 10.94
CA ILE A 442 26.91 5.40 11.73
C ILE A 442 28.38 5.86 11.69
N LEU A 443 29.07 5.67 12.80
CA LEU A 443 30.53 5.75 12.88
C LEU A 443 31.14 4.51 12.20
N GLY A 444 32.13 4.71 11.35
CA GLY A 444 32.80 3.60 10.70
C GLY A 444 33.81 4.04 9.67
N ASN A 445 34.30 3.07 8.91
CA ASN A 445 35.06 3.32 7.70
C ASN A 445 34.22 2.90 6.49
N SER A 446 34.50 3.51 5.35
CA SER A 446 33.80 3.23 4.09
C SER A 446 34.50 2.19 3.21
N GLN A 447 35.51 1.48 3.74
CA GLN A 447 36.25 0.49 2.96
C GLN A 447 35.32 -0.66 2.56
N GLY A 448 35.28 -0.96 1.26
CA GLY A 448 34.45 -2.04 0.72
C GLY A 448 32.97 -1.71 0.58
N LEU A 449 32.52 -0.48 0.87
CA LEU A 449 31.12 -0.07 0.67
C LEU A 449 30.82 0.42 -0.76
N GLY A 450 31.84 0.52 -1.62
CA GLY A 450 31.73 1.11 -2.96
C GLY A 450 32.06 2.61 -2.96
N ASP A 451 31.75 3.26 -4.08
CA ASP A 451 31.92 4.71 -4.22
C ASP A 451 30.83 5.45 -3.44
N SER A 452 31.20 6.59 -2.84
CA SER A 452 30.22 7.45 -2.20
C SER A 452 29.25 7.99 -3.25
N VAL A 453 27.96 7.78 -3.00
CA VAL A 453 26.87 8.25 -3.88
C VAL A 453 26.41 9.66 -3.51
N PHE A 454 26.69 10.09 -2.27
CA PHE A 454 26.31 11.42 -1.78
C PHE A 454 27.19 11.88 -0.60
N SER A 455 27.20 13.20 -0.32
CA SER A 455 27.85 13.78 0.86
C SER A 455 27.05 14.95 1.40
N GLY A 456 26.87 15.05 2.72
CA GLY A 456 26.03 16.06 3.34
C GLY A 456 26.43 16.42 4.77
N SER A 457 25.56 17.19 5.41
CA SER A 457 25.67 17.52 6.83
C SER A 457 24.32 17.49 7.51
N ALA A 458 24.24 16.94 8.72
CA ALA A 458 23.04 16.86 9.51
C ALA A 458 23.32 17.23 10.97
N SER A 459 22.28 17.30 11.79
CA SER A 459 22.38 17.51 13.23
C SER A 459 21.40 16.57 13.93
N TYR A 460 21.73 16.18 15.15
CA TYR A 460 20.84 15.41 16.01
C TYR A 460 20.50 16.24 17.25
N ALA A 461 19.28 16.09 17.80
CA ALA A 461 18.79 16.93 18.90
C ALA A 461 19.76 16.94 20.10
N GLY A 462 20.43 15.82 20.37
CA GLY A 462 21.41 15.67 21.44
C GLY A 462 22.79 16.29 21.19
N LEU A 463 23.07 16.91 20.05
CA LEU A 463 24.37 17.53 19.72
C LEU A 463 24.49 19.01 20.14
N GLY A 464 23.45 19.60 20.73
CA GLY A 464 23.49 20.97 21.24
C GLY A 464 23.75 22.02 20.15
N ASN A 465 22.97 21.97 19.06
CA ASN A 465 23.07 22.81 17.86
C ASN A 465 24.32 22.60 17.00
N GLN A 466 25.14 21.58 17.28
CA GLN A 466 26.24 21.20 16.40
C GLN A 466 25.77 20.27 15.28
N SER A 467 26.42 20.38 14.13
CA SER A 467 26.20 19.53 12.96
C SER A 467 27.39 18.63 12.72
N TYR A 468 27.15 17.47 12.13
CA TYR A 468 28.16 16.55 11.63
C TYR A 468 28.05 16.43 10.11
N SER A 469 29.18 16.19 9.45
CA SER A 469 29.25 15.86 8.03
C SER A 469 29.37 14.35 7.80
N TYR A 470 28.90 13.88 6.66
CA TYR A 470 28.87 12.47 6.30
C TYR A 470 28.98 12.25 4.79
N HIS A 471 29.39 11.05 4.42
CA HIS A 471 29.27 10.47 3.08
C HIS A 471 28.24 9.33 3.09
N THR A 472 27.39 9.29 2.08
CA THR A 472 26.41 8.21 1.87
C THR A 472 26.95 7.20 0.88
N TYR A 473 26.67 5.93 1.15
CA TYR A 473 27.04 4.77 0.34
C TYR A 473 25.79 3.94 0.07
N ASP A 474 25.74 3.33 -1.11
CA ASP A 474 24.67 2.40 -1.50
C ASP A 474 25.14 0.97 -1.21
N THR A 475 24.67 0.40 -0.10
CA THR A 475 25.19 -0.86 0.42
C THR A 475 24.12 -1.66 1.18
N THR A 476 24.38 -2.93 1.45
CA THR A 476 23.40 -3.79 2.14
C THR A 476 23.49 -3.65 3.65
N VAL A 477 22.34 -3.74 4.32
CA VAL A 477 22.23 -3.78 5.78
C VAL A 477 21.56 -5.08 6.18
N GLY A 478 22.28 -5.93 6.91
CA GLY A 478 21.75 -7.13 7.54
C GLY A 478 21.36 -6.87 8.98
N PHE A 479 20.23 -7.39 9.43
CA PHE A 479 19.84 -7.34 10.84
C PHE A 479 20.29 -8.61 11.55
N CYS A 480 20.93 -8.44 12.70
CA CYS A 480 21.59 -9.53 13.40
C CYS A 480 21.34 -9.44 14.90
N ASP A 481 21.68 -10.51 15.62
CA ASP A 481 21.82 -10.44 17.07
C ASP A 481 23.22 -9.94 17.48
N LYS A 482 23.39 -9.71 18.78
CA LYS A 482 24.66 -9.28 19.39
C LYS A 482 25.80 -10.30 19.26
N LEU A 483 25.48 -11.57 19.05
CA LEU A 483 26.43 -12.67 18.95
C LEU A 483 26.93 -12.88 17.51
N GLY A 484 26.37 -12.15 16.54
CA GLY A 484 26.76 -12.24 15.14
C GLY A 484 25.83 -13.10 14.28
N VAL A 485 24.71 -13.56 14.82
CA VAL A 485 23.74 -14.39 14.08
C VAL A 485 22.79 -13.47 13.32
N CYS A 486 22.89 -13.50 12.00
CA CYS A 486 21.99 -12.76 11.11
C CYS A 486 21.01 -13.77 10.47
N PRO A 487 19.68 -13.63 10.68
CA PRO A 487 18.69 -14.46 9.99
C PRO A 487 18.84 -14.38 8.48
N GLU A 488 18.72 -15.52 7.81
CA GLU A 488 18.72 -15.58 6.34
C GLU A 488 17.51 -14.82 5.79
N GLY A 489 17.73 -14.00 4.76
CA GLY A 489 16.67 -13.18 4.16
C GLY A 489 16.36 -11.85 4.88
N LEU A 490 16.94 -11.59 6.06
CA LEU A 490 16.78 -10.30 6.77
C LEU A 490 17.93 -9.33 6.46
N VAL A 491 18.12 -9.11 5.16
CA VAL A 491 19.14 -8.23 4.59
C VAL A 491 18.46 -7.37 3.54
N THR A 492 18.72 -6.06 3.57
CA THR A 492 18.18 -5.14 2.57
C THR A 492 18.83 -5.37 1.21
N ASP A 493 18.11 -5.03 0.14
CA ASP A 493 18.78 -4.61 -1.10
C ASP A 493 19.72 -3.42 -0.81
N PRO A 494 20.70 -3.11 -1.68
CA PRO A 494 21.52 -1.91 -1.52
C PRO A 494 20.67 -0.67 -1.24
N THR A 495 21.00 0.02 -0.16
CA THR A 495 20.28 1.18 0.34
C THR A 495 21.24 2.23 0.92
N ALA A 496 20.73 3.44 1.10
CA ALA A 496 21.52 4.59 1.53
C ALA A 496 21.96 4.47 3.00
N VAL A 497 23.28 4.40 3.23
CA VAL A 497 23.90 4.38 4.56
C VAL A 497 24.86 5.57 4.71
N ASN A 498 24.65 6.40 5.72
CA ASN A 498 25.52 7.54 6.02
C ASN A 498 26.67 7.13 6.94
N ILE A 499 27.90 7.29 6.46
CA ILE A 499 29.12 7.14 7.24
C ILE A 499 29.61 8.53 7.64
N VAL A 500 29.75 8.74 8.95
CA VAL A 500 30.22 10.02 9.51
C VAL A 500 31.66 10.31 9.06
N ASP A 501 31.90 11.56 8.63
CA ASP A 501 33.22 11.97 8.16
C ASP A 501 34.26 12.00 9.29
N PRO A 502 35.55 11.80 8.97
CA PRO A 502 36.63 11.90 9.94
C PRO A 502 36.64 13.21 10.74
N ALA A 503 36.23 14.32 10.13
CA ALA A 503 36.16 15.64 10.78
C ALA A 503 35.10 15.70 11.90
N SER A 504 34.05 14.87 11.79
CA SER A 504 32.91 14.84 12.73
C SER A 504 32.94 13.64 13.68
N THR A 505 33.88 12.70 13.49
CA THR A 505 33.98 11.47 14.29
C THR A 505 34.09 11.76 15.78
N ALA A 506 34.87 12.75 16.21
CA ALA A 506 35.04 13.05 17.64
C ALA A 506 33.73 13.51 18.31
N LEU A 507 32.99 14.40 17.64
CA LEU A 507 31.68 14.89 18.09
C LEU A 507 30.68 13.72 18.22
N MET A 508 30.57 12.90 17.17
CA MET A 508 29.64 11.78 17.13
C MET A 508 30.02 10.67 18.10
N THR A 509 31.31 10.40 18.29
CA THR A 509 31.80 9.42 19.29
C THR A 509 31.41 9.85 20.71
N GLN A 510 31.50 11.13 21.03
CA GLN A 510 31.07 11.64 22.33
C GLN A 510 29.57 11.38 22.56
N TYR A 511 28.75 11.66 21.55
CA TYR A 511 27.30 11.48 21.60
C TYR A 511 26.87 10.01 21.62
N PHE A 512 27.58 9.11 20.94
CA PHE A 512 27.22 7.69 20.88
C PHE A 512 27.72 6.88 22.08
N ASN A 513 28.88 7.23 22.63
CA ASN A 513 29.45 6.51 23.80
C ASN A 513 28.58 6.59 25.05
N GLN A 514 27.83 7.68 25.24
CA GLN A 514 26.88 7.83 26.36
C GLN A 514 25.73 6.83 26.31
N TYR A 515 25.43 6.26 25.13
CA TYR A 515 24.34 5.31 24.91
C TYR A 515 24.81 3.93 24.46
N GLY A 516 26.13 3.68 24.41
CA GLY A 516 26.70 2.39 24.04
C GLY A 516 26.37 1.94 22.61
N ILE A 517 26.14 2.90 21.71
CA ILE A 517 25.84 2.69 20.29
C ILE A 517 27.01 3.17 19.43
N VAL A 518 26.99 2.87 18.14
CA VAL A 518 27.90 3.48 17.15
C VAL A 518 27.14 4.14 16.00
N GLY A 519 25.82 4.11 16.02
CA GLY A 519 24.96 4.71 15.02
C GLY A 519 23.51 4.83 15.48
N VAL A 520 22.73 5.55 14.69
CA VAL A 520 21.28 5.71 14.83
C VAL A 520 20.63 5.18 13.57
N LEU A 521 19.72 4.23 13.76
CA LEU A 521 18.84 3.68 12.75
C LEU A 521 17.50 4.41 12.84
N GLY A 522 17.38 5.49 12.07
CA GLY A 522 16.14 6.25 11.94
C GLY A 522 15.12 5.48 11.11
N ILE A 523 14.00 5.11 11.74
CA ILE A 523 12.95 4.29 11.14
C ILE A 523 11.62 5.02 10.99
N GLY A 524 11.55 6.31 11.33
CA GLY A 524 10.41 7.16 11.03
C GLY A 524 10.21 7.29 9.52
N PRO A 525 9.00 7.03 8.98
CA PRO A 525 8.69 7.20 7.56
C PRO A 525 8.85 8.65 7.08
N ASN A 526 8.58 9.62 7.96
CA ASN A 526 8.58 11.05 7.63
C ASN A 526 8.97 11.94 8.81
N ASN A 527 10.26 12.02 9.14
CA ASN A 527 10.75 12.92 10.19
C ASN A 527 10.61 14.42 9.88
N GLY A 528 9.93 14.81 8.79
CA GLY A 528 9.78 16.21 8.38
C GLY A 528 11.03 16.82 7.74
N PHE A 529 12.10 16.03 7.57
CA PHE A 529 13.29 16.44 6.84
C PHE A 529 13.36 15.70 5.51
N SER A 530 13.30 16.48 4.44
CA SER A 530 13.42 16.00 3.07
C SER A 530 14.84 15.45 2.81
N GLY A 531 14.96 14.18 2.39
CA GLY A 531 16.22 13.66 1.84
C GLY A 531 16.85 12.43 2.48
N THR A 532 16.12 11.77 3.37
CA THR A 532 16.56 10.50 3.99
C THR A 532 15.40 9.52 3.90
N SER A 533 15.68 8.28 3.50
CA SER A 533 14.73 7.17 3.57
C SER A 533 15.09 6.23 4.71
N THR A 534 14.07 5.65 5.34
CA THR A 534 14.27 4.50 6.22
C THR A 534 14.89 3.37 5.40
N ILE A 535 15.89 2.69 5.96
CA ILE A 535 16.46 1.51 5.27
C ILE A 535 15.50 0.32 5.28
N ILE A 536 14.45 0.36 6.12
CA ILE A 536 13.53 -0.78 6.27
C ILE A 536 12.71 -1.00 5.00
N SER A 537 12.38 0.06 4.26
CA SER A 537 11.63 -0.05 3.02
C SER A 537 12.41 -0.81 1.92
N ALA A 538 13.72 -1.02 2.10
CA ALA A 538 14.59 -1.80 1.20
C ALA A 538 14.72 -3.28 1.60
N LEU A 539 14.00 -3.76 2.62
CA LEU A 539 13.89 -5.19 2.90
C LEU A 539 13.07 -5.91 1.80
N PRO A 540 13.31 -7.21 1.57
CA PRO A 540 12.60 -7.96 0.55
C PRO A 540 11.18 -8.32 0.97
N GLY A 541 10.29 -8.44 -0.01
CA GLY A 541 8.94 -8.97 0.17
C GLY A 541 8.12 -8.21 1.21
N ALA A 542 7.38 -8.92 2.06
CA ALA A 542 6.47 -8.31 3.02
C ALA A 542 7.20 -7.63 4.20
N LEU A 543 8.49 -7.94 4.41
CA LEU A 543 9.29 -7.40 5.52
C LEU A 543 9.42 -5.86 5.47
N ASN A 544 9.20 -5.23 4.31
CA ASN A 544 9.33 -3.80 4.12
C ASN A 544 8.07 -2.99 4.48
N GLN A 545 6.99 -3.64 4.92
CA GLN A 545 5.72 -2.98 5.20
C GLN A 545 5.73 -2.17 6.50
N GLY A 546 6.54 -2.58 7.48
CA GLY A 546 6.64 -1.87 8.74
C GLY A 546 7.44 -2.61 9.80
N VAL A 547 7.45 -2.04 11.00
CA VAL A 547 8.22 -2.54 12.14
C VAL A 547 7.39 -2.47 13.42
N LEU A 548 7.23 -3.61 14.09
CA LEU A 548 6.73 -3.69 15.46
C LEU A 548 7.90 -3.58 16.44
N ILE A 549 7.81 -2.67 17.41
CA ILE A 549 8.74 -2.55 18.53
C ILE A 549 8.00 -3.00 19.78
N ASP A 550 8.48 -4.08 20.40
CA ASP A 550 7.93 -4.62 21.65
C ASP A 550 9.04 -4.68 22.71
N GLU A 551 9.16 -3.60 23.48
CA GLU A 551 10.17 -3.50 24.55
C GLU A 551 9.93 -4.50 25.68
N ALA A 552 8.67 -4.85 25.94
CA ALA A 552 8.29 -5.79 26.99
C ALA A 552 8.72 -7.23 26.65
N ARG A 553 8.61 -7.62 25.37
CA ARG A 553 9.13 -8.90 24.85
C ARG A 553 10.61 -8.85 24.50
N GLY A 554 11.18 -7.65 24.37
CA GLY A 554 12.57 -7.47 23.97
C GLY A 554 12.79 -7.90 22.52
N GLU A 555 11.88 -7.54 21.63
CA GLU A 555 11.97 -7.90 20.21
C GLU A 555 11.55 -6.75 19.28
N VAL A 556 12.10 -6.80 18.07
CA VAL A 556 11.65 -6.02 16.92
C VAL A 556 11.19 -6.99 15.86
N VAL A 557 9.99 -6.81 15.32
CA VAL A 557 9.41 -7.66 14.27
C VAL A 557 9.21 -6.84 12.99
N PHE A 558 9.86 -7.26 11.92
CA PHE A 558 9.68 -6.70 10.58
C PHE A 558 8.50 -7.38 9.88
N GLY A 559 7.81 -6.65 9.01
CA GLY A 559 6.72 -7.16 8.18
C GLY A 559 5.36 -6.55 8.48
N PRO A 560 4.25 -7.18 8.04
CA PRO A 560 2.89 -6.71 8.28
C PRO A 560 2.58 -6.57 9.78
N ASN A 561 1.68 -5.63 10.12
CA ASN A 561 1.20 -5.40 11.48
C ASN A 561 0.58 -6.68 12.08
N GLN A 562 0.88 -6.95 13.36
CA GLN A 562 0.36 -8.10 14.11
C GLN A 562 -0.49 -7.69 15.32
N LEU A 563 -0.75 -6.39 15.49
CA LEU A 563 -1.50 -5.85 16.63
C LEU A 563 -3.01 -5.99 16.42
N GLU A 564 -3.67 -6.59 17.42
CA GLU A 564 -5.12 -6.79 17.44
C GLU A 564 -5.68 -6.50 18.85
N PRO A 565 -6.66 -5.59 19.02
CA PRO A 565 -7.20 -4.69 18.01
C PRO A 565 -6.20 -3.60 17.58
N GLU A 566 -6.35 -3.12 16.35
CA GLU A 566 -5.51 -2.06 15.77
C GLU A 566 -6.05 -0.65 16.07
N LEU A 567 -5.19 0.25 16.58
CA LEU A 567 -5.44 1.69 16.63
C LEU A 567 -4.38 2.45 15.81
N SER A 568 -4.68 2.71 14.54
CA SER A 568 -3.78 3.43 13.62
C SER A 568 -4.00 4.95 13.65
N LEU A 569 -2.90 5.69 13.84
CA LEU A 569 -2.85 7.15 13.79
C LEU A 569 -2.05 7.58 12.54
N PRO A 570 -2.60 8.47 11.70
CA PRO A 570 -1.91 8.92 10.49
C PRO A 570 -0.65 9.71 10.83
N GLY A 571 0.45 9.36 10.18
CA GLY A 571 1.75 10.00 10.33
C GLY A 571 2.71 9.22 11.22
N SER A 572 4.00 9.35 10.91
CA SER A 572 5.09 8.94 11.80
C SER A 572 6.38 9.69 11.40
N PRO A 573 7.11 10.28 12.37
CA PRO A 573 6.90 10.18 13.81
C PRO A 573 5.85 11.11 14.38
N PHE A 574 5.47 12.17 13.65
CA PHE A 574 4.52 13.15 14.15
C PHE A 574 3.08 12.70 13.93
N VAL A 575 2.32 12.64 15.01
CA VAL A 575 0.87 12.39 15.01
C VAL A 575 0.14 13.51 15.74
N ASP A 576 -1.09 13.78 15.33
CA ASP A 576 -1.97 14.71 16.02
C ASP A 576 -2.57 14.04 17.26
N THR A 577 -2.39 14.68 18.42
CA THR A 577 -2.83 14.13 19.73
C THR A 577 -3.51 15.18 20.58
N MET A 578 -4.20 14.72 21.62
CA MET A 578 -4.72 15.55 22.69
C MET A 578 -4.00 15.19 24.00
N VAL A 579 -3.40 16.18 24.66
CA VAL A 579 -2.62 15.98 25.90
C VAL A 579 -3.36 16.58 27.09
N SER A 580 -3.56 15.76 28.13
CA SER A 580 -4.09 16.18 29.43
C SER A 580 -2.97 16.19 30.47
N VAL A 581 -2.96 17.22 31.32
CA VAL A 581 -2.03 17.35 32.44
C VAL A 581 -2.83 17.35 33.74
N ASN A 582 -2.53 16.41 34.65
CA ASN A 582 -3.20 16.22 35.94
C ASN A 582 -4.74 16.12 35.82
N GLY A 583 -5.24 15.42 34.79
CA GLY A 583 -6.67 15.28 34.52
C GLY A 583 -7.36 16.57 34.05
N GLY A 584 -6.60 17.59 33.66
CA GLY A 584 -7.13 18.81 33.03
C GLY A 584 -7.79 18.53 31.68
N ALA A 585 -8.47 19.55 31.12
CA ALA A 585 -9.03 19.44 29.78
C ALA A 585 -7.92 19.13 28.75
N PRO A 586 -8.07 18.07 27.92
CA PRO A 586 -7.08 17.77 26.90
C PRO A 586 -6.92 18.93 25.91
N VAL A 587 -5.68 19.21 25.51
CA VAL A 587 -5.35 20.26 24.53
C VAL A 587 -4.62 19.66 23.34
N ALA A 588 -4.83 20.21 22.15
CA ALA A 588 -4.20 19.71 20.93
C ALA A 588 -2.69 19.93 20.96
N VAL A 589 -1.93 18.88 20.69
CA VAL A 589 -0.47 18.88 20.61
C VAL A 589 -0.06 17.94 19.47
N SER A 590 0.79 18.42 18.56
CA SER A 590 1.50 17.54 17.63
C SER A 590 2.60 16.82 18.41
N THR A 591 2.59 15.49 18.41
CA THR A 591 3.48 14.67 19.23
C THR A 591 4.32 13.76 18.35
N SER A 592 5.63 13.82 18.52
CA SER A 592 6.58 12.85 17.96
C SER A 592 6.58 11.59 18.81
N ILE A 593 6.12 10.47 18.25
CA ILE A 593 6.25 9.14 18.86
C ILE A 593 7.68 8.64 18.59
N ASP A 594 8.56 8.76 19.58
CA ASP A 594 10.01 8.78 19.38
C ASP A 594 10.74 7.83 20.35
N SER A 595 11.04 6.63 19.88
CA SER A 595 11.82 5.62 20.62
C SER A 595 13.26 6.06 20.88
N GLY A 596 13.80 6.97 20.07
CA GLY A 596 15.11 7.59 20.24
C GLY A 596 15.12 8.77 21.20
N GLY A 597 13.95 9.29 21.56
CA GLY A 597 13.73 10.54 22.28
C GLY A 597 14.08 10.54 23.77
N MET A 598 14.60 9.41 24.30
CA MET A 598 14.98 9.24 25.70
C MET A 598 13.79 9.56 26.63
N LEU A 599 13.93 10.53 27.55
CA LEU A 599 12.87 10.94 28.47
C LEU A 599 11.78 11.82 27.83
N GLY A 600 11.95 12.21 26.57
CA GLY A 600 11.04 13.09 25.86
C GLY A 600 11.16 14.57 26.24
N SER A 601 10.35 15.39 25.59
CA SER A 601 10.24 16.82 25.87
C SER A 601 8.84 17.34 25.64
N VAL A 602 8.45 18.38 26.37
CA VAL A 602 7.14 19.01 26.28
C VAL A 602 7.29 20.50 25.95
N PRO A 603 6.34 21.08 25.17
CA PRO A 603 6.33 22.51 24.93
C PRO A 603 6.17 23.33 26.20
N GLN A 604 6.92 24.41 26.32
CA GLN A 604 6.88 25.35 27.43
C GLN A 604 5.48 25.92 27.69
N TRP A 605 4.67 26.08 26.65
CA TRP A 605 3.31 26.61 26.77
C TRP A 605 2.35 25.64 27.49
N LEU A 606 2.65 24.34 27.49
CA LEU A 606 1.89 23.32 28.24
C LEU A 606 2.22 23.35 29.74
N PHE A 607 3.44 23.82 30.07
CA PHE A 607 3.94 23.93 31.45
C PHE A 607 4.46 25.35 31.76
N PRO A 608 3.62 26.40 31.68
CA PRO A 608 4.07 27.80 31.72
C PRO A 608 4.77 28.22 33.01
N SER A 609 4.61 27.46 34.10
CA SER A 609 5.27 27.69 35.37
C SER A 609 6.66 27.04 35.49
N ALA A 610 7.02 26.12 34.59
CA ALA A 610 8.34 25.52 34.52
C ALA A 610 9.27 26.36 33.63
N GLY A 611 10.59 26.26 33.81
CA GLY A 611 11.54 26.97 32.95
C GLY A 611 11.98 26.12 31.76
N ILE A 612 12.35 26.76 30.65
CA ILE A 612 13.01 26.07 29.53
C ILE A 612 14.30 25.43 30.03
N GLY A 613 14.54 24.17 29.66
CA GLY A 613 15.68 23.39 30.13
C GLY A 613 15.56 22.92 31.56
N THR A 614 14.35 22.89 32.13
CA THR A 614 14.04 22.19 33.39
C THR A 614 13.20 20.95 33.11
N HIS A 615 13.11 20.03 34.07
CA HIS A 615 12.17 18.91 33.99
C HIS A 615 10.75 19.34 34.38
N VAL A 616 9.75 18.67 33.82
CA VAL A 616 8.37 18.73 34.31
C VAL A 616 8.33 18.42 35.82
N PRO A 617 7.52 19.12 36.63
CA PRO A 617 7.45 18.87 38.07
C PRO A 617 7.13 17.42 38.40
N VAL A 618 7.75 16.87 39.45
CA VAL A 618 7.51 15.51 39.94
C VAL A 618 6.05 15.32 40.38
N GLY A 619 5.49 14.14 40.11
CA GLY A 619 4.11 13.80 40.45
C GLY A 619 3.09 14.39 39.48
N THR A 620 3.54 14.89 38.32
CA THR A 620 2.65 15.34 37.26
C THR A 620 2.20 14.13 36.45
N GLU A 621 0.89 13.94 36.35
CA GLU A 621 0.30 12.98 35.42
C GLU A 621 0.16 13.61 34.04
N ILE A 622 0.67 12.93 33.01
CA ILE A 622 0.52 13.31 31.61
C ILE A 622 -0.16 12.15 30.89
N SER A 623 -1.33 12.43 30.32
CA SER A 623 -2.11 11.46 29.56
C SER A 623 -2.26 11.94 28.12
N VAL A 624 -1.96 11.08 27.16
CA VAL A 624 -1.99 11.39 25.73
C VAL A 624 -3.08 10.57 25.07
N TYR A 625 -3.95 11.24 24.31
CA TYR A 625 -5.11 10.66 23.65
C TYR A 625 -5.02 10.83 22.13
N THR A 626 -5.85 10.08 21.42
CA THR A 626 -6.18 10.30 20.01
C THR A 626 -6.60 11.75 19.75
N ALA A 627 -6.50 12.20 18.50
CA ALA A 627 -6.81 13.58 18.11
C ALA A 627 -8.25 14.03 18.44
N ASP A 628 -9.20 13.09 18.55
CA ASP A 628 -10.57 13.36 19.00
C ASP A 628 -10.72 13.46 20.52
N GLY A 629 -9.67 13.13 21.27
CA GLY A 629 -9.63 13.13 22.74
C GLY A 629 -10.34 11.94 23.39
N GLN A 630 -10.74 10.93 22.62
CA GLN A 630 -11.64 9.87 23.11
C GLN A 630 -10.90 8.63 23.61
N THR A 631 -9.79 8.26 22.98
CA THR A 631 -9.06 7.03 23.28
C THR A 631 -7.71 7.37 23.89
N LEU A 632 -7.43 6.83 25.08
CA LEU A 632 -6.13 6.99 25.73
C LEU A 632 -5.08 6.14 24.99
N LEU A 633 -3.96 6.74 24.63
CA LEU A 633 -2.84 6.07 23.98
C LEU A 633 -1.82 5.57 25.02
N TYR A 634 -1.40 6.45 25.93
CA TYR A 634 -0.49 6.14 27.03
C TYR A 634 -0.59 7.20 28.13
N SER A 635 -0.21 6.86 29.35
CA SER A 635 -0.26 7.78 30.49
C SER A 635 0.80 7.45 31.53
N PHE A 636 1.56 8.47 31.94
CA PHE A 636 2.61 8.31 32.93
C PHE A 636 2.59 9.42 33.97
N THR A 637 3.20 9.13 35.13
CA THR A 637 3.43 10.12 36.19
C THR A 637 4.92 10.37 36.33
N THR A 638 5.32 11.64 36.27
CA THR A 638 6.72 12.05 36.35
C THR A 638 7.33 11.74 37.73
N THR A 639 8.61 11.36 37.73
CA THR A 639 9.39 11.14 38.95
C THR A 639 10.68 11.97 38.92
N ALA A 640 11.41 12.00 40.04
CA ALA A 640 12.66 12.75 40.14
C ALA A 640 13.74 12.31 39.13
N THR A 641 13.69 11.06 38.65
CA THR A 641 14.65 10.49 37.70
C THR A 641 14.03 10.15 36.36
N ASN A 642 12.74 10.40 36.18
CA ASN A 642 12.00 10.00 34.99
C ASN A 642 10.94 11.05 34.67
N SER A 643 11.35 12.08 33.94
CA SER A 643 10.52 13.22 33.63
C SER A 643 10.97 13.88 32.32
N PRO A 644 10.04 14.26 31.43
CA PRO A 644 10.37 15.01 30.22
C PRO A 644 11.00 16.36 30.53
N TRP A 645 11.79 16.86 29.58
CA TRP A 645 12.31 18.22 29.60
C TRP A 645 11.26 19.21 29.09
N VAL A 646 11.20 20.38 29.69
CA VAL A 646 10.42 21.51 29.18
C VAL A 646 11.28 22.29 28.19
N TRP A 647 10.79 22.49 26.97
CA TRP A 647 11.54 23.12 25.89
C TRP A 647 10.74 24.18 25.13
N SER A 648 11.42 25.02 24.35
CA SER A 648 10.78 26.08 23.55
C SER A 648 10.22 25.58 22.21
N ASN A 649 9.99 24.28 22.07
CA ASN A 649 9.41 23.67 20.88
C ASN A 649 7.89 23.87 20.82
N THR A 650 7.31 23.65 19.64
CA THR A 650 5.86 23.69 19.42
C THR A 650 5.22 22.32 19.53
N SER A 651 5.98 21.25 19.29
CA SER A 651 5.57 19.84 19.38
C SER A 651 6.08 19.18 20.66
N MET A 652 5.39 18.14 21.10
CA MET A 652 5.86 17.25 22.15
C MET A 652 6.71 16.13 21.55
N ASN A 653 7.74 15.68 22.27
CA ASN A 653 8.45 14.45 22.00
C ASN A 653 8.09 13.47 23.11
N SER A 654 7.47 12.35 22.73
CA SER A 654 7.00 11.34 23.67
C SER A 654 8.11 10.66 24.45
N GLY A 655 9.33 10.57 23.89
CA GLY A 655 10.38 9.70 24.41
C GLY A 655 9.97 8.23 24.43
N TYR A 656 10.60 7.47 25.31
CA TYR A 656 10.41 6.02 25.41
C TYR A 656 9.05 5.59 26.00
N TRP A 657 8.29 6.52 26.60
CA TRP A 657 7.06 6.22 27.36
C TRP A 657 6.02 5.34 26.63
N PRO A 658 5.57 5.66 25.41
CA PRO A 658 4.59 4.82 24.71
C PRO A 658 5.13 3.40 24.44
N PHE A 659 6.43 3.25 24.18
CA PHE A 659 7.08 1.96 23.87
C PHE A 659 7.29 1.08 25.10
N ALA A 660 7.47 1.70 26.28
CA ALA A 660 7.57 0.99 27.54
C ALA A 660 6.21 0.46 28.04
N GLU A 661 5.11 1.10 27.62
CA GLU A 661 3.75 0.70 28.01
C GLU A 661 3.12 -0.28 27.02
N ASN A 662 3.36 -0.10 25.72
CA ASN A 662 2.69 -0.85 24.66
C ASN A 662 3.65 -1.24 23.53
N PRO A 663 3.41 -2.37 22.86
CA PRO A 663 4.02 -2.61 21.56
C PRO A 663 3.49 -1.58 20.55
N ILE A 664 4.40 -0.96 19.80
CA ILE A 664 4.07 0.09 18.82
C ILE A 664 4.53 -0.38 17.44
N TYR A 665 3.63 -0.33 16.46
CA TYR A 665 3.94 -0.63 15.07
C TYR A 665 4.07 0.64 14.25
N ILE A 666 5.11 0.71 13.42
CA ILE A 666 5.35 1.79 12.46
C ILE A 666 5.02 1.23 11.08
N ASP A 667 3.90 1.66 10.49
CA ASP A 667 3.53 1.30 9.12
C ASP A 667 4.18 2.29 8.15
N TYR A 668 4.81 1.76 7.10
CA TYR A 668 5.44 2.59 6.07
C TYR A 668 4.48 3.10 5.00
N ARG A 669 3.19 2.77 5.08
CA ARG A 669 2.17 3.20 4.12
C ARG A 669 1.31 4.34 4.69
N PRO A 670 0.98 5.36 3.88
CA PRO A 670 1.53 5.58 2.53
C PRO A 670 3.02 5.98 2.61
N SER A 671 3.82 5.54 1.64
CA SER A 671 5.27 5.83 1.54
C SER A 671 5.57 7.31 1.74
N GLY A 672 6.62 7.61 2.50
CA GLY A 672 7.02 8.98 2.83
C GLY A 672 6.10 9.71 3.82
N PHE A 673 5.12 9.05 4.41
CA PHE A 673 4.25 9.61 5.46
C PHE A 673 3.99 8.61 6.61
N GLY A 674 3.57 7.40 6.26
CA GLY A 674 3.33 6.28 7.16
C GLY A 674 2.21 6.48 8.19
N SER A 675 2.10 5.54 9.13
CA SER A 675 1.22 5.63 10.29
C SER A 675 1.86 5.02 11.54
N THR A 676 1.43 5.48 12.70
CA THR A 676 1.83 4.94 14.00
C THR A 676 0.65 4.17 14.59
N VAL A 677 0.87 2.90 14.90
CA VAL A 677 -0.18 1.98 15.32
C VAL A 677 0.07 1.52 16.76
N PHE A 678 -0.95 1.67 17.60
CA PHE A 678 -0.97 1.23 18.99
C PHE A 678 -1.79 -0.06 19.12
N SER A 679 -1.46 -0.90 20.11
CA SER A 679 -2.37 -1.95 20.56
C SER A 679 -3.57 -1.30 21.24
N GLY A 680 -4.79 -1.51 20.70
CA GLY A 680 -6.02 -0.85 21.15
C GLY A 680 -6.67 -1.42 22.40
#